data_AF-A0AA35Q2N2-F1
#
_entry.id   AF-A0AA35Q2N2-F1
#
_cell.length_a   1.000
_cell.length_b   1.000
_cell.length_c   1.000
_cell.angle_alpha   90.00
_cell.angle_beta   90.00
_cell.angle_gamma   90.00
#
_symmetry.space_group_name_H-M   'P 1'
#
loop_
_entity.id
_entity.type
_entity.pdbx_description
1 polymer ?
#
loop_
_entity_poly.entity_id
_entity_poly.type
_entity_poly.pdbx_seq_one_letter_code
_entity_poly.pdbx_strand_id
1 'polypeptide(L)'
;MSTSASLELTQSLFTSGARAAGIIFLRASYFLAIPQLARDIPGGTPSIHGGDSGAPLVIYRTNPGTSQFQEYQQLNVPGGEDAEFFQLGDRTFLATASIRSGADPTFDSNVDSCIFEWDGEKMEEFQCVPTWGGKQWHYFNLADRHFLALAQGQGETAEQPTAPITINSTIFEWNGDNFEPFQIIPSLMGYNWLHFSLENRDFLAYADQYNLSSIYEWKEDKFVPFQALDGVGGRAFEFFSAHGRTLLAFSLIGSDSVVYQWTGESFEHYQTLEGIGGREFALIEDNNTSYLLHIKFLQGDLENPDTSMTSIIYRVDQDGLKVAGDFATFGGTDVSTFSQDGKTFVVTSESLTEDLRFRQDSHVYQFVTQKPEKAGDAKRSLSQKSHGRFKREDAYVVPEFMSLFSAYTGGPSGIGAKYQNISTDARATNPLLVASDQSMVLYPGNGEDPVVLDYRLGVAGFIELTAVSHLGPAVASLAEVYEAQPESDEWKGLARQLLNATQAARNVNSEALWKDTLKIEAYQGRESKIADMINYACDLTSRLLKAVLADPSKLNAKFVRENYLNATGGEFNAAVPINKVMTATFFLSALDGAIQTHNILKDQDIDWTKIMVLINGKLGRQTAGVVMSSNTLAQMFLKSNPELTPDRIYIAPHGTVPNTTDRSVEHLRSYETELRRLWASTRGYVDLAGKMFEGYPAYSVATSALPVVNWTTPSVSELPAISGPDDWLALTTRVRVTLEDPRQPLSGSITDYATQQIFEAGWNSTKIVVPGLDNVDYKTAQANLVT
;
A
#
# COMPACT_ATOMS: atom_id res chain seq x y z
N MET A 1 -24.62 -6.60 33.00
CA MET A 1 -24.29 -6.86 31.58
C MET A 1 -23.06 -6.03 31.27
N SER A 2 -22.04 -6.65 30.70
CA SER A 2 -20.72 -6.07 30.45
C SER A 2 -20.81 -5.01 29.35
N THR A 3 -20.42 -3.76 29.63
CA THR A 3 -20.10 -2.71 28.66
C THR A 3 -18.99 -3.24 27.73
N SER A 4 -19.31 -3.60 26.48
CA SER A 4 -18.28 -4.02 25.51
C SER A 4 -17.49 -2.81 25.01
N ALA A 5 -16.22 -3.02 24.68
CA ALA A 5 -15.33 -2.02 24.10
C ALA A 5 -14.76 -2.54 22.78
N SER A 6 -14.53 -1.64 21.82
CA SER A 6 -13.99 -1.99 20.50
C SER A 6 -13.11 -0.88 19.96
N LEU A 7 -12.26 -1.24 19.00
CA LEU A 7 -11.43 -0.32 18.23
C LEU A 7 -11.97 -0.21 16.80
N GLU A 8 -12.22 1.01 16.34
CA GLU A 8 -12.61 1.30 14.95
C GLU A 8 -11.41 1.85 14.19
N LEU A 9 -10.96 1.17 13.13
CA LEU A 9 -9.79 1.61 12.36
C LEU A 9 -10.07 2.96 11.69
N THR A 10 -9.18 3.93 11.92
CA THR A 10 -9.27 5.28 11.35
C THR A 10 -8.13 5.62 10.40
N GLN A 11 -6.97 4.97 10.55
CA GLN A 11 -5.82 5.20 9.69
C GLN A 11 -4.83 4.02 9.77
N SER A 12 -4.20 3.68 8.64
CA SER A 12 -3.00 2.84 8.59
C SER A 12 -1.77 3.73 8.32
N LEU A 13 -0.66 3.43 9.00
CA LEU A 13 0.61 4.14 8.92
C LEU A 13 1.64 3.24 8.23
N PHE A 14 2.33 3.79 7.22
CA PHE A 14 3.20 3.02 6.34
C PHE A 14 4.56 2.75 7.01
N THR A 15 4.65 1.69 7.82
CA THR A 15 5.79 1.39 8.68
C THR A 15 6.55 0.11 8.31
N SER A 16 7.72 -0.12 8.87
CA SER A 16 8.54 -1.30 8.60
C SER A 16 9.23 -1.73 9.87
N GLY A 17 8.85 -2.90 10.40
CA GLY A 17 9.42 -3.40 11.66
C GLY A 17 9.18 -2.46 12.82
N ALA A 18 8.00 -1.83 12.92
CA ALA A 18 7.72 -0.82 13.93
C ALA A 18 7.91 -1.38 15.36
N ARG A 19 8.65 -0.69 16.22
CA ARG A 19 8.97 -1.18 17.57
C ARG A 19 8.36 -0.40 18.72
N ALA A 20 8.05 0.88 18.51
CA ALA A 20 7.40 1.74 19.48
C ALA A 20 6.44 2.74 18.80
N ALA A 21 5.65 3.44 19.61
CA ALA A 21 4.72 4.48 19.20
C ALA A 21 4.73 5.63 20.23
N GLY A 22 5.82 6.41 20.29
CA GLY A 22 5.93 7.56 21.18
C GLY A 22 5.08 8.74 20.70
N ILE A 23 4.24 9.32 21.57
CA ILE A 23 3.33 10.42 21.21
C ILE A 23 3.47 11.64 22.12
N ILE A 24 3.42 12.84 21.54
CA ILE A 24 3.39 14.11 22.29
C ILE A 24 2.44 15.11 21.63
N PHE A 25 1.73 15.89 22.45
CA PHE A 25 1.00 17.05 21.96
C PHE A 25 1.89 18.29 22.00
N LEU A 26 2.22 18.83 20.83
CA LEU A 26 3.11 19.97 20.67
C LEU A 26 2.50 20.95 19.65
N ARG A 27 2.42 22.23 20.02
CA ARG A 27 1.97 23.33 19.14
C ARG A 27 0.63 23.06 18.42
N ALA A 28 -0.37 22.65 19.19
CA ALA A 28 -1.74 22.34 18.72
C ALA A 28 -1.86 21.10 17.81
N SER A 29 -0.82 20.27 17.72
CA SER A 29 -0.79 19.04 16.95
C SER A 29 -0.24 17.89 17.78
N TYR A 30 -0.63 16.66 17.44
CA TYR A 30 0.04 15.47 17.92
C TYR A 30 1.23 15.14 17.01
N PHE A 31 2.36 14.82 17.63
CA PHE A 31 3.53 14.25 16.99
C PHE A 31 3.67 12.80 17.45
N LEU A 32 3.95 11.90 16.51
CA LEU A 32 4.06 10.47 16.73
C LEU A 32 5.38 9.98 16.14
N ALA A 33 6.27 9.42 16.96
CA ALA A 33 7.54 8.85 16.54
C ALA A 33 7.42 7.31 16.50
N ILE A 34 7.69 6.72 15.34
CA ILE A 34 7.69 5.27 15.15
C ILE A 34 9.10 4.83 14.70
N PRO A 35 9.91 4.25 15.61
CA PRO A 35 11.19 3.65 15.24
C PRO A 35 10.97 2.36 14.44
N GLN A 36 11.86 2.11 13.48
CA GLN A 36 11.79 0.99 12.55
C GLN A 36 12.98 0.05 12.78
N LEU A 37 12.73 -1.21 13.14
CA LEU A 37 13.80 -2.19 13.34
C LEU A 37 14.56 -2.48 12.04
N ALA A 38 13.80 -2.74 10.97
CA ALA A 38 14.38 -3.15 9.70
C ALA A 38 13.40 -2.97 8.54
N ARG A 39 13.94 -2.96 7.33
CA ARG A 39 13.21 -3.17 6.07
C ARG A 39 13.56 -4.50 5.45
N ASP A 40 12.62 -5.08 4.71
CA ASP A 40 12.86 -6.31 3.96
C ASP A 40 13.94 -6.13 2.90
N ILE A 41 14.86 -7.10 2.79
CA ILE A 41 15.86 -7.15 1.72
C ILE A 41 15.22 -7.83 0.49
N PRO A 42 15.24 -7.21 -0.70
CA PRO A 42 14.67 -7.82 -1.90
C PRO A 42 15.27 -9.20 -2.20
N GLY A 43 14.42 -10.22 -2.30
CA GLY A 43 14.84 -11.62 -2.50
C GLY A 43 15.40 -12.32 -1.26
N GLY A 44 15.49 -11.63 -0.12
CA GLY A 44 15.94 -12.19 1.15
C GLY A 44 14.89 -13.09 1.82
N THR A 45 15.36 -14.02 2.64
CA THR A 45 14.52 -14.92 3.45
C THR A 45 13.73 -14.10 4.48
N PRO A 46 12.41 -14.32 4.64
CA PRO A 46 11.66 -13.72 5.73
C PRO A 46 12.25 -14.11 7.10
N SER A 47 12.30 -13.18 8.04
CA SER A 47 12.94 -13.41 9.34
C SER A 47 12.53 -12.33 10.34
N ILE A 48 12.36 -12.72 11.60
CA ILE A 48 12.08 -11.79 12.71
C ILE A 48 13.34 -11.05 13.21
N HIS A 49 14.53 -11.55 12.85
CA HIS A 49 15.84 -11.01 13.26
C HIS A 49 16.68 -10.55 12.05
N GLY A 50 16.22 -10.73 10.82
CA GLY A 50 16.95 -10.39 9.59
C GLY A 50 16.73 -8.94 9.14
N GLY A 51 16.77 -8.73 7.82
CA GLY A 51 16.46 -7.44 7.18
C GLY A 51 17.62 -6.44 7.19
N ASP A 52 17.33 -5.22 6.74
CA ASP A 52 18.24 -4.08 6.72
C ASP A 52 17.82 -3.06 7.78
N SER A 53 18.66 -2.86 8.80
CA SER A 53 18.41 -1.95 9.91
C SER A 53 18.64 -0.46 9.56
N GLY A 54 18.86 -0.12 8.29
CA GLY A 54 18.89 1.25 7.78
C GLY A 54 17.51 1.89 7.53
N ALA A 55 16.42 1.31 8.03
CA ALA A 55 15.10 1.95 8.01
C ALA A 55 15.07 3.13 9.00
N PRO A 56 14.68 4.35 8.58
CA PRO A 56 14.71 5.51 9.48
C PRO A 56 13.58 5.45 10.51
N LEU A 57 13.73 6.09 11.66
CA LEU A 57 12.56 6.42 12.48
C LEU A 57 11.69 7.44 11.72
N VAL A 58 10.37 7.25 11.73
CA VAL A 58 9.42 8.16 11.09
C VAL A 58 8.67 8.96 12.15
N ILE A 59 8.76 10.28 12.08
CA ILE A 59 7.93 11.20 12.86
C ILE A 59 6.74 11.61 11.99
N TYR A 60 5.54 11.39 12.50
CA TYR A 60 4.30 11.88 11.96
C TYR A 60 3.77 13.08 12.74
N ARG A 61 2.95 13.91 12.10
CA ARG A 61 2.28 15.05 12.71
C ARG A 61 0.83 15.13 12.26
N THR A 62 -0.10 15.42 13.17
CA THR A 62 -1.48 15.75 12.79
C THR A 62 -1.61 17.21 12.34
N ASN A 63 -2.59 17.49 11.49
CA ASN A 63 -3.03 18.88 11.33
C ASN A 63 -3.74 19.33 12.63
N PRO A 64 -3.64 20.61 13.02
CA PRO A 64 -4.29 21.08 14.23
C PRO A 64 -5.79 20.76 14.23
N GLY A 65 -6.26 20.16 15.33
CA GLY A 65 -7.66 19.76 15.47
C GLY A 65 -8.05 18.49 14.70
N THR A 66 -7.10 17.69 14.21
CA THR A 66 -7.39 16.42 13.54
C THR A 66 -6.71 15.25 14.24
N SER A 67 -7.21 14.03 13.98
CA SER A 67 -6.62 12.77 14.45
C SER A 67 -5.82 12.02 13.36
N GLN A 68 -5.65 12.64 12.19
CA GLN A 68 -5.00 12.02 11.04
C GLN A 68 -3.53 12.44 10.95
N PHE A 69 -2.64 11.47 11.02
CA PHE A 69 -1.20 11.65 10.98
C PHE A 69 -0.68 11.76 9.55
N GLN A 70 0.30 12.63 9.33
CA GLN A 70 1.05 12.72 8.08
C GLN A 70 2.53 12.68 8.40
N GLU A 71 3.33 12.02 7.56
CA GLU A 71 4.77 12.01 7.74
C GLU A 71 5.30 13.46 7.78
N TYR A 72 6.14 13.72 8.78
CA TYR A 72 6.66 15.04 9.10
C TYR A 72 8.19 15.10 8.95
N GLN A 73 8.88 14.12 9.51
CA GLN A 73 10.33 14.06 9.53
C GLN A 73 10.80 12.60 9.60
N GLN A 74 11.99 12.32 9.07
CA GLN A 74 12.69 11.07 9.26
C GLN A 74 13.99 11.30 10.05
N LEU A 75 14.32 10.40 10.97
CA LEU A 75 15.54 10.45 11.77
C LEU A 75 16.37 9.18 11.55
N ASN A 76 17.70 9.32 11.54
CA ASN A 76 18.61 8.19 11.44
C ASN A 76 18.72 7.49 12.80
N VAL A 77 17.89 6.47 12.99
CA VAL A 77 17.85 5.63 14.19
C VAL A 77 17.93 4.18 13.70
N PRO A 78 19.14 3.67 13.41
CA PRO A 78 19.29 2.35 12.83
C PRO A 78 18.82 1.29 13.81
N GLY A 79 18.07 0.30 13.32
CA GLY A 79 17.55 -0.76 14.18
C GLY A 79 16.72 -0.21 15.33
N GLY A 80 15.88 0.78 15.06
CA GLY A 80 15.17 1.51 16.11
C GLY A 80 14.25 0.60 16.92
N GLU A 81 14.41 0.59 18.24
CA GLU A 81 13.59 -0.17 19.18
C GLU A 81 12.64 0.71 19.99
N ASP A 82 12.98 1.98 20.22
CA ASP A 82 12.17 2.85 21.08
C ASP A 82 12.29 4.35 20.75
N ALA A 83 11.27 5.11 21.16
CA ALA A 83 11.12 6.54 20.96
C ALA A 83 10.32 7.18 22.11
N GLU A 84 11.00 7.87 23.02
CA GLU A 84 10.42 8.49 24.21
C GLU A 84 10.44 10.03 24.07
N PHE A 85 9.26 10.64 24.04
CA PHE A 85 9.14 12.10 24.09
C PHE A 85 9.12 12.60 25.53
N PHE A 86 9.86 13.66 25.83
CA PHE A 86 9.82 14.29 27.15
C PHE A 86 10.07 15.80 27.09
N GLN A 87 9.78 16.48 28.20
CA GLN A 87 9.95 17.93 28.32
C GLN A 87 10.76 18.30 29.56
N LEU A 88 11.72 19.23 29.38
CA LEU A 88 12.47 19.88 30.46
C LEU A 88 12.18 21.38 30.42
N GLY A 89 11.22 21.82 31.23
CA GLY A 89 10.69 23.18 31.14
C GLY A 89 10.09 23.44 29.76
N ASP A 90 10.60 24.45 29.05
CA ASP A 90 10.12 24.81 27.70
C ASP A 90 10.81 24.02 26.56
N ARG A 91 11.77 23.14 26.89
CA ARG A 91 12.51 22.32 25.92
C ARG A 91 11.81 20.99 25.72
N THR A 92 11.69 20.56 24.46
CA THR A 92 11.10 19.27 24.08
C THR A 92 12.18 18.39 23.47
N PHE A 93 12.24 17.14 23.92
CA PHE A 93 13.21 16.16 23.49
C PHE A 93 12.55 14.86 23.03
N LEU A 94 13.29 14.09 22.26
CA LEU A 94 12.97 12.74 21.83
C LEU A 94 14.20 11.85 22.06
N ALA A 95 14.17 10.97 23.06
CA ALA A 95 15.20 9.94 23.25
C ALA A 95 14.86 8.72 22.38
N THR A 96 15.84 8.15 21.69
CA THR A 96 15.63 7.00 20.80
C THR A 96 16.61 5.88 21.12
N ALA A 97 16.16 4.64 21.02
CA ALA A 97 16.99 3.46 21.24
C ALA A 97 17.31 2.76 19.91
N SER A 98 18.59 2.48 19.68
CA SER A 98 19.08 1.72 18.53
C SER A 98 19.65 0.38 18.99
N ILE A 99 19.22 -0.71 18.36
CA ILE A 99 19.70 -2.05 18.72
C ILE A 99 20.93 -2.47 17.92
N ARG A 100 21.00 -2.07 16.64
CA ARG A 100 22.05 -2.45 15.70
C ARG A 100 21.99 -1.63 14.40
N SER A 101 23.06 -1.68 13.63
CA SER A 101 23.13 -1.13 12.27
C SER A 101 23.55 -2.20 11.25
N GLY A 102 23.51 -1.85 9.96
CA GLY A 102 23.82 -2.77 8.87
C GLY A 102 22.64 -3.64 8.44
N ALA A 103 22.93 -4.68 7.67
CA ALA A 103 21.94 -5.57 7.08
C ALA A 103 22.38 -7.03 7.22
N ASP A 104 21.39 -7.93 7.20
CA ASP A 104 21.60 -9.38 7.23
C ASP A 104 22.60 -9.83 6.14
N PRO A 105 23.63 -10.64 6.46
CA PRO A 105 23.92 -11.29 7.74
C PRO A 105 24.97 -10.59 8.63
N THR A 106 25.38 -9.36 8.33
CA THR A 106 26.54 -8.70 8.96
C THR A 106 26.13 -7.45 9.74
N PHE A 107 25.34 -7.62 10.79
CA PHE A 107 24.93 -6.52 11.67
C PHE A 107 26.08 -6.05 12.58
N ASP A 108 26.03 -4.78 12.99
CA ASP A 108 26.88 -4.23 14.05
C ASP A 108 26.01 -3.78 15.22
N SER A 109 26.25 -4.35 16.40
CA SER A 109 25.53 -4.01 17.65
C SER A 109 26.17 -2.84 18.40
N ASN A 110 27.34 -2.34 17.96
CA ASN A 110 27.95 -1.11 18.48
C ASN A 110 27.28 0.10 17.85
N VAL A 111 26.14 0.50 18.39
CA VAL A 111 25.38 1.66 17.90
C VAL A 111 25.15 2.67 19.01
N ASP A 112 25.12 3.93 18.62
CA ASP A 112 24.72 5.00 19.52
C ASP A 112 23.20 5.12 19.55
N SER A 113 22.66 5.34 20.75
CA SER A 113 21.27 5.75 20.96
C SER A 113 21.23 7.26 21.15
N CYS A 114 20.54 7.96 20.26
CA CYS A 114 20.57 9.42 20.19
C CYS A 114 19.31 10.06 20.80
N ILE A 115 19.53 11.19 21.45
CA ILE A 115 18.55 12.12 22.00
C ILE A 115 18.52 13.31 21.06
N PHE A 116 17.31 13.69 20.65
CA PHE A 116 17.05 14.83 19.79
C PHE A 116 16.35 15.93 20.57
N GLU A 117 16.57 17.19 20.21
CA GLU A 117 15.89 18.36 20.74
C GLU A 117 15.08 19.05 19.64
N TRP A 118 13.88 19.51 19.98
CA TRP A 118 13.05 20.30 19.09
C TRP A 118 13.57 21.74 18.97
N ASP A 119 14.02 22.13 17.78
CA ASP A 119 14.57 23.47 17.51
C ASP A 119 13.48 24.54 17.26
N GLY A 120 12.21 24.14 17.22
CA GLY A 120 11.10 24.98 16.82
C GLY A 120 10.48 24.60 15.48
N GLU A 121 11.16 23.79 14.67
CA GLU A 121 10.73 23.34 13.35
C GLU A 121 10.91 21.83 13.20
N LYS A 122 11.94 21.22 13.76
CA LYS A 122 12.24 19.80 13.63
C LYS A 122 13.02 19.29 14.83
N MET A 123 13.13 17.96 14.93
CA MET A 123 14.01 17.30 15.88
C MET A 123 15.44 17.31 15.35
N GLU A 124 16.36 17.91 16.11
CA GLU A 124 17.79 17.98 15.81
C GLU A 124 18.57 17.16 16.82
N GLU A 125 19.65 16.49 16.39
CA GLU A 125 20.49 15.69 17.29
C GLU A 125 21.08 16.58 18.39
N PHE A 126 20.89 16.15 19.64
CA PHE A 126 21.32 16.88 20.82
C PHE A 126 22.45 16.16 21.56
N GLN A 127 22.30 14.86 21.79
CA GLN A 127 23.28 14.04 22.49
C GLN A 127 23.16 12.60 22.02
N CYS A 128 24.27 11.89 21.80
CA CYS A 128 24.26 10.46 21.55
C CYS A 128 25.02 9.72 22.66
N VAL A 129 24.50 8.55 23.04
CA VAL A 129 25.06 7.68 24.07
C VAL A 129 25.46 6.36 23.42
N PRO A 130 26.72 5.89 23.57
CA PRO A 130 27.10 4.57 23.12
C PRO A 130 26.32 3.49 23.86
N THR A 131 25.61 2.64 23.11
CA THR A 131 24.74 1.60 23.66
C THR A 131 25.07 0.22 23.10
N TRP A 132 24.61 -0.81 23.79
CA TRP A 132 24.69 -2.19 23.30
C TRP A 132 23.33 -2.85 23.46
N GLY A 133 22.66 -3.10 22.33
CA GLY A 133 21.32 -3.68 22.34
C GLY A 133 20.29 -2.81 23.06
N GLY A 134 20.28 -1.50 22.80
CA GLY A 134 19.32 -0.57 23.40
C GLY A 134 17.88 -0.99 23.10
N LYS A 135 17.03 -0.99 24.14
CA LYS A 135 15.63 -1.46 24.07
C LYS A 135 14.60 -0.42 24.41
N GLN A 136 14.87 0.42 25.40
CA GLN A 136 13.92 1.46 25.81
C GLN A 136 14.65 2.61 26.50
N TRP A 137 14.14 3.81 26.30
CA TRP A 137 14.33 4.97 27.16
C TRP A 137 13.06 5.27 27.94
N HIS A 138 13.20 5.63 29.20
CA HIS A 138 12.08 6.12 29.99
C HIS A 138 12.46 7.37 30.75
N TYR A 139 11.69 8.43 30.55
CA TYR A 139 11.91 9.69 31.25
C TYR A 139 11.09 9.75 32.53
N PHE A 140 11.70 10.25 33.61
CA PHE A 140 11.00 10.57 34.84
C PHE A 140 11.71 11.69 35.61
N ASN A 141 11.03 12.27 36.59
CA ASN A 141 11.60 13.29 37.47
C ASN A 141 11.31 13.01 38.94
N LEU A 142 12.27 13.33 39.81
CA LEU A 142 12.12 13.28 41.25
C LEU A 142 12.34 14.69 41.78
N ALA A 143 11.24 15.34 42.18
CA ALA A 143 11.22 16.77 42.46
C ALA A 143 11.79 17.58 41.27
N ASP A 144 12.91 18.29 41.47
CA ASP A 144 13.61 19.13 40.50
C ASP A 144 14.71 18.40 39.71
N ARG A 145 14.89 17.10 39.95
CA ARG A 145 15.89 16.28 39.26
C ARG A 145 15.26 15.47 38.15
N HIS A 146 15.94 15.39 37.02
CA HIS A 146 15.44 14.82 35.79
C HIS A 146 16.31 13.64 35.37
N PHE A 147 15.67 12.53 35.01
CA PHE A 147 16.36 11.28 34.72
C PHE A 147 15.88 10.67 33.40
N LEU A 148 16.79 9.94 32.75
CA LEU A 148 16.51 9.05 31.62
C LEU A 148 17.03 7.66 31.95
N ALA A 149 16.17 6.66 31.98
CA ALA A 149 16.54 5.27 32.21
C ALA A 149 16.70 4.53 30.88
N LEU A 150 17.88 3.99 30.61
CA LEU A 150 18.16 3.13 29.45
C LEU A 150 18.01 1.66 29.84
N ALA A 151 17.10 0.95 29.18
CA ALA A 151 17.07 -0.51 29.16
C ALA A 151 17.95 -1.02 28.02
N GLN A 152 18.92 -1.87 28.33
CA GLN A 152 19.80 -2.48 27.34
C GLN A 152 20.35 -3.83 27.83
N GLY A 153 21.09 -4.53 26.98
CA GLY A 153 21.71 -5.80 27.35
C GLY A 153 22.35 -6.51 26.17
N GLN A 154 22.90 -7.69 26.42
CA GLN A 154 23.78 -8.39 25.48
C GLN A 154 23.16 -8.65 24.09
N GLY A 155 21.83 -8.56 23.98
CA GLY A 155 21.09 -8.85 22.74
C GLY A 155 21.18 -10.33 22.40
N GLU A 156 20.96 -10.67 21.14
CA GLU A 156 21.01 -12.05 20.62
C GLU A 156 22.40 -12.49 20.15
N THR A 157 23.40 -11.60 20.22
CA THR A 157 24.75 -11.88 19.73
C THR A 157 25.63 -12.50 20.83
N ALA A 158 26.41 -13.51 20.46
CA ALA A 158 27.42 -14.11 21.33
C ALA A 158 28.69 -13.24 21.49
N GLU A 159 28.78 -12.15 20.72
CA GLU A 159 29.93 -11.26 20.72
C GLU A 159 29.92 -10.33 21.94
N GLN A 160 31.12 -10.03 22.45
CA GLN A 160 31.31 -9.08 23.54
C GLN A 160 31.62 -7.70 22.96
N PRO A 161 31.20 -6.60 23.62
CA PRO A 161 31.55 -5.25 23.19
C PRO A 161 33.06 -5.08 23.04
N THR A 162 33.51 -4.39 21.96
CA THR A 162 34.94 -4.18 21.65
C THR A 162 35.54 -2.92 22.29
N ALA A 163 34.71 -2.15 23.01
CA ALA A 163 34.98 -0.86 23.67
C ALA A 163 34.41 -0.88 25.11
N PRO A 164 34.66 0.12 26.00
CA PRO A 164 34.15 0.12 27.37
C PRO A 164 32.63 0.41 27.46
N ILE A 165 31.83 -0.15 26.56
CA ILE A 165 30.37 -0.07 26.57
C ILE A 165 29.85 -1.06 27.60
N THR A 166 29.03 -0.59 28.54
CA THR A 166 28.41 -1.46 29.53
C THR A 166 27.21 -2.19 28.93
N ILE A 167 27.04 -3.47 29.23
CA ILE A 167 25.82 -4.24 28.91
C ILE A 167 24.73 -4.04 29.95
N ASN A 168 25.02 -3.35 31.06
CA ASN A 168 24.04 -3.09 32.10
C ASN A 168 23.16 -1.91 31.71
N SER A 169 21.90 -1.99 32.11
CA SER A 169 20.99 -0.85 32.04
C SER A 169 21.46 0.26 32.97
N THR A 170 21.22 1.51 32.58
CA THR A 170 21.81 2.67 33.26
C THR A 170 20.78 3.79 33.35
N ILE A 171 20.67 4.38 34.53
CA ILE A 171 19.92 5.60 34.79
C ILE A 171 20.88 6.77 34.60
N PHE A 172 20.49 7.74 33.80
CA PHE A 172 21.21 8.98 33.54
C PHE A 172 20.49 10.13 34.23
N GLU A 173 21.24 11.12 34.71
CA GLU A 173 20.73 12.33 35.34
C GLU A 173 21.12 13.56 34.51
N TRP A 174 20.18 14.50 34.38
CA TRP A 174 20.42 15.79 33.75
C TRP A 174 21.29 16.69 34.64
N ASN A 175 22.46 17.10 34.16
CA ASN A 175 23.38 17.96 34.91
C ASN A 175 23.20 19.48 34.66
N GLY A 176 22.20 19.86 33.85
CA GLY A 176 22.00 21.24 33.38
C GLY A 176 22.38 21.47 31.92
N ASP A 177 23.22 20.60 31.35
CA ASP A 177 23.71 20.69 29.97
C ASP A 177 23.47 19.42 29.17
N ASN A 178 23.65 18.24 29.76
CA ASN A 178 23.45 16.93 29.12
C ASN A 178 23.07 15.85 30.16
N PHE A 179 22.71 14.66 29.69
CA PHE A 179 22.43 13.50 30.55
C PHE A 179 23.71 12.70 30.82
N GLU A 180 24.10 12.56 32.09
CA GLU A 180 25.28 11.81 32.52
C GLU A 180 24.91 10.55 33.31
N PRO A 181 25.69 9.44 33.23
CA PRO A 181 25.41 8.24 34.02
C PRO A 181 25.31 8.53 35.52
N PHE A 182 24.19 8.16 36.12
CA PHE A 182 23.90 8.33 37.54
C PHE A 182 23.99 7.01 38.30
N GLN A 183 23.28 5.99 37.82
CA GLN A 183 23.22 4.69 38.51
C GLN A 183 23.14 3.52 37.52
N ILE A 184 23.99 2.53 37.71
CA ILE A 184 23.98 1.28 36.94
C ILE A 184 23.03 0.28 37.61
N ILE A 185 22.17 -0.35 36.80
CA ILE A 185 21.27 -1.42 37.21
C ILE A 185 21.70 -2.71 36.51
N PRO A 186 22.10 -3.75 37.25
CA PRO A 186 22.51 -5.02 36.65
C PRO A 186 21.46 -5.59 35.71
N SER A 187 21.86 -5.95 34.50
CA SER A 187 20.97 -6.52 33.49
C SER A 187 21.64 -7.63 32.70
N LEU A 188 20.82 -8.58 32.24
CA LEU A 188 21.21 -9.51 31.18
C LEU A 188 20.59 -9.08 29.84
N MET A 189 19.29 -8.75 29.85
CA MET A 189 18.62 -8.11 28.71
C MET A 189 17.40 -7.33 29.17
N GLY A 190 17.61 -6.05 29.45
CA GLY A 190 16.57 -5.11 29.85
C GLY A 190 15.59 -4.82 28.72
N TYR A 191 14.31 -4.65 29.05
CA TYR A 191 13.26 -4.35 28.07
C TYR A 191 12.45 -3.11 28.35
N ASN A 192 12.15 -2.82 29.62
CA ASN A 192 11.21 -1.75 29.94
C ASN A 192 11.42 -1.20 31.35
N TRP A 193 11.06 0.07 31.52
CA TRP A 193 11.04 0.83 32.74
C TRP A 193 9.66 1.47 32.94
N LEU A 194 9.24 1.58 34.19
CA LEU A 194 8.10 2.40 34.58
C LEU A 194 8.37 3.08 35.92
N HIS A 195 8.38 4.41 35.94
CA HIS A 195 8.35 5.19 37.18
C HIS A 195 6.92 5.36 37.67
N PHE A 196 6.72 5.25 38.99
CA PHE A 196 5.47 5.60 39.63
C PHE A 196 5.70 6.04 41.09
N SER A 197 4.86 6.96 41.56
CA SER A 197 4.85 7.39 42.96
C SER A 197 3.66 6.81 43.71
N LEU A 198 3.88 6.30 44.91
CA LEU A 198 2.86 5.70 45.76
C LEU A 198 3.17 6.01 47.22
N GLU A 199 2.19 6.57 47.94
CA GLU A 199 2.31 6.88 49.38
C GLU A 199 3.53 7.76 49.74
N ASN A 200 3.82 8.77 48.90
CA ASN A 200 5.00 9.65 49.00
C ASN A 200 6.36 8.93 48.88
N ARG A 201 6.37 7.76 48.23
CA ARG A 201 7.57 7.02 47.86
C ARG A 201 7.61 6.92 46.34
N ASP A 202 8.81 6.95 45.79
CA ASP A 202 9.05 6.81 44.35
C ASP A 202 9.61 5.44 44.06
N PHE A 203 9.06 4.81 43.03
CA PHE A 203 9.44 3.48 42.59
C PHE A 203 9.79 3.49 41.11
N LEU A 204 10.64 2.55 40.74
CA LEU A 204 11.04 2.30 39.37
C LEU A 204 10.94 0.79 39.12
N ALA A 205 9.93 0.37 38.36
CA ALA A 205 9.81 -1.00 37.89
C ALA A 205 10.73 -1.24 36.70
N TYR A 206 11.36 -2.42 36.66
CA TYR A 206 12.33 -2.80 35.67
C TYR A 206 12.05 -4.21 35.13
N ALA A 207 11.92 -4.32 33.81
CA ALA A 207 11.68 -5.57 33.11
C ALA A 207 12.99 -6.10 32.52
N ASP A 208 13.30 -7.36 32.82
CA ASP A 208 14.44 -8.09 32.22
C ASP A 208 13.93 -9.42 31.65
N GLN A 209 14.54 -9.86 30.55
CA GLN A 209 14.22 -11.14 29.92
C GLN A 209 14.63 -12.33 30.79
N TYR A 210 15.85 -12.30 31.33
CA TYR A 210 16.50 -13.48 31.89
C TYR A 210 16.62 -13.39 33.40
N ASN A 211 16.87 -12.20 33.94
CA ASN A 211 16.77 -11.96 35.38
C ASN A 211 15.30 -11.80 35.78
N LEU A 212 15.03 -11.94 37.08
CA LEU A 212 13.73 -11.55 37.62
C LEU A 212 13.56 -10.04 37.46
N SER A 213 12.42 -9.67 36.90
CA SER A 213 11.99 -8.27 36.84
C SER A 213 11.78 -7.76 38.27
N SER A 214 12.11 -6.50 38.53
CA SER A 214 12.20 -5.98 39.90
C SER A 214 11.68 -4.56 40.01
N ILE A 215 11.10 -4.23 41.16
CA ILE A 215 10.74 -2.89 41.58
C ILE A 215 11.87 -2.37 42.48
N TYR A 216 12.35 -1.18 42.17
CA TYR A 216 13.28 -0.43 42.99
C TYR A 216 12.56 0.72 43.68
N GLU A 217 13.01 1.08 44.87
CA GLU A 217 12.51 2.24 45.62
C GLU A 217 13.60 3.30 45.72
N TRP A 218 13.23 4.56 45.57
CA TRP A 218 14.12 5.69 45.79
C TRP A 218 14.39 5.89 47.28
N LYS A 219 15.65 5.66 47.70
CA LYS A 219 16.12 5.89 49.08
C LYS A 219 17.53 6.43 49.09
N GLU A 220 17.77 7.43 49.94
CA GLU A 220 19.11 7.94 50.19
C GLU A 220 19.86 8.30 48.88
N ASP A 221 19.15 9.00 47.98
CA ASP A 221 19.72 9.47 46.71
C ASP A 221 20.15 8.35 45.75
N LYS A 222 19.38 7.26 45.69
CA LYS A 222 19.56 6.15 44.73
C LYS A 222 18.33 5.24 44.70
N PHE A 223 18.21 4.45 43.65
CA PHE A 223 17.23 3.37 43.56
C PHE A 223 17.79 2.10 44.20
N VAL A 224 17.11 1.57 45.22
CA VAL A 224 17.50 0.32 45.90
C VAL A 224 16.47 -0.77 45.61
N PRO A 225 16.86 -2.06 45.47
CA PRO A 225 15.91 -3.14 45.27
C PRO A 225 14.85 -3.14 46.37
N PHE A 226 13.58 -3.17 45.97
CA PHE A 226 12.43 -3.19 46.87
C PHE A 226 11.72 -4.55 46.81
N GLN A 227 11.41 -5.02 45.60
CA GLN A 227 10.69 -6.27 45.40
C GLN A 227 11.07 -6.91 44.07
N ALA A 228 11.32 -8.22 44.07
CA ALA A 228 11.38 -9.02 42.84
C ALA A 228 9.98 -9.49 42.44
N LEU A 229 9.70 -9.54 41.15
CA LEU A 229 8.44 -10.02 40.58
C LEU A 229 8.63 -11.43 40.02
N ASP A 230 7.64 -12.27 40.24
CA ASP A 230 7.66 -13.66 39.77
C ASP A 230 7.50 -13.73 38.25
N GLY A 231 8.28 -14.61 37.62
CA GLY A 231 8.29 -14.82 36.16
C GLY A 231 9.53 -14.26 35.47
N VAL A 232 9.91 -14.88 34.36
CA VAL A 232 10.98 -14.45 33.45
C VAL A 232 10.38 -14.01 32.12
N GLY A 233 11.12 -13.22 31.33
CA GLY A 233 10.63 -12.70 30.07
C GLY A 233 9.76 -11.45 30.23
N GLY A 234 10.13 -10.56 31.15
CA GLY A 234 9.44 -9.30 31.39
C GLY A 234 9.44 -8.42 30.14
N ARG A 235 8.34 -7.71 29.90
CA ARG A 235 8.19 -6.86 28.71
C ARG A 235 7.72 -5.45 28.99
N ALA A 236 6.71 -5.26 29.83
CA ALA A 236 6.14 -3.94 30.09
C ALA A 236 5.39 -3.90 31.41
N PHE A 237 5.16 -2.70 31.90
CA PHE A 237 4.34 -2.44 33.07
C PHE A 237 3.27 -1.38 32.78
N GLU A 238 2.16 -1.44 33.52
CA GLU A 238 1.20 -0.33 33.59
C GLU A 238 0.76 -0.18 35.05
N PHE A 239 0.92 1.00 35.63
CA PHE A 239 0.55 1.31 37.01
C PHE A 239 -0.69 2.18 37.04
N PHE A 240 -1.74 1.73 37.72
CA PHE A 240 -3.01 2.45 37.72
C PHE A 240 -3.81 2.20 39.01
N SER A 241 -4.74 3.12 39.30
CA SER A 241 -5.67 2.99 40.43
C SER A 241 -7.09 2.87 39.94
N ALA A 242 -7.83 1.87 40.40
CA ALA A 242 -9.22 1.68 40.02
C ALA A 242 -10.02 1.01 41.13
N HIS A 243 -11.25 1.51 41.35
CA HIS A 243 -12.16 1.00 42.39
C HIS A 243 -11.53 0.90 43.79
N GLY A 244 -10.70 1.89 44.14
CA GLY A 244 -10.03 1.96 45.45
C GLY A 244 -8.86 1.00 45.63
N ARG A 245 -8.38 0.36 44.56
CA ARG A 245 -7.15 -0.45 44.56
C ARG A 245 -6.07 0.22 43.73
N THR A 246 -4.84 0.01 44.16
CA THR A 246 -3.63 0.34 43.40
C THR A 246 -3.10 -0.94 42.77
N LEU A 247 -2.97 -0.94 41.45
CA LEU A 247 -2.63 -2.11 40.64
C LEU A 247 -1.39 -1.86 39.79
N LEU A 248 -0.61 -2.91 39.57
CA LEU A 248 0.52 -2.95 38.65
C LEU A 248 0.32 -4.13 37.70
N ALA A 249 -0.01 -3.86 36.44
CA ALA A 249 0.02 -4.88 35.40
C ALA A 249 1.47 -5.11 34.95
N PHE A 250 1.83 -6.37 34.77
CA PHE A 250 3.17 -6.82 34.37
C PHE A 250 3.05 -7.81 33.21
N SER A 251 3.61 -7.42 32.07
CA SER A 251 3.52 -8.16 30.82
C SER A 251 4.68 -9.14 30.72
N LEU A 252 4.36 -10.39 30.40
CA LEU A 252 5.30 -11.50 30.24
C LEU A 252 5.14 -12.09 28.85
N ILE A 253 6.26 -12.28 28.14
CA ILE A 253 6.23 -12.82 26.78
C ILE A 253 6.05 -14.34 26.75
N GLY A 254 6.70 -15.06 27.67
CA GLY A 254 6.78 -16.53 27.66
C GLY A 254 5.72 -17.23 28.51
N SER A 255 4.90 -16.48 29.25
CA SER A 255 3.88 -16.99 30.16
C SER A 255 2.69 -16.03 30.21
N ASP A 256 1.66 -16.39 30.96
CA ASP A 256 0.56 -15.47 31.26
C ASP A 256 1.09 -14.21 31.95
N SER A 257 0.47 -13.07 31.64
CA SER A 257 0.79 -11.79 32.28
C SER A 257 0.06 -11.67 33.61
N VAL A 258 0.56 -10.83 34.52
CA VAL A 258 0.09 -10.77 35.91
C VAL A 258 -0.32 -9.35 36.27
N VAL A 259 -1.39 -9.21 37.04
CA VAL A 259 -1.75 -7.97 37.73
C VAL A 259 -1.46 -8.17 39.21
N TYR A 260 -0.68 -7.27 39.79
CA TYR A 260 -0.42 -7.20 41.22
C TYR A 260 -1.28 -6.11 41.86
N GLN A 261 -1.62 -6.31 43.13
CA GLN A 261 -2.28 -5.30 43.97
C GLN A 261 -1.36 -4.89 45.12
N TRP A 262 -1.29 -3.59 45.37
CA TRP A 262 -0.61 -3.05 46.55
C TRP A 262 -1.34 -3.41 47.84
N THR A 263 -0.60 -3.96 48.81
CA THR A 263 -1.13 -4.36 50.13
C THR A 263 -0.90 -3.32 51.23
N GLY A 264 -0.18 -2.23 50.94
CA GLY A 264 0.38 -1.30 51.93
C GLY A 264 1.86 -1.56 52.24
N GLU A 265 2.36 -2.76 51.92
CA GLU A 265 3.77 -3.13 52.15
C GLU A 265 4.46 -3.65 50.89
N SER A 266 3.73 -4.37 50.03
CA SER A 266 4.26 -5.04 48.82
C SER A 266 3.19 -5.15 47.72
N PHE A 267 3.62 -5.50 46.51
CA PHE A 267 2.75 -5.85 45.40
C PHE A 267 2.49 -7.35 45.40
N GLU A 268 1.28 -7.79 45.73
CA GLU A 268 0.93 -9.22 45.73
C GLU A 268 0.09 -9.60 44.52
N HIS A 269 0.20 -10.85 44.07
CA HIS A 269 -0.56 -11.36 42.93
C HIS A 269 -2.06 -11.13 43.17
N TYR A 270 -2.71 -10.48 42.21
CA TYR A 270 -4.13 -10.14 42.26
C TYR A 270 -4.93 -10.90 41.21
N GLN A 271 -4.42 -10.93 39.98
CA GLN A 271 -5.09 -11.59 38.85
C GLN A 271 -4.08 -12.03 37.78
N THR A 272 -4.36 -13.15 37.13
CA THR A 272 -3.66 -13.58 35.91
C THR A 272 -4.45 -13.15 34.67
N LEU A 273 -3.74 -12.63 33.66
CA LEU A 273 -4.24 -12.34 32.32
C LEU A 273 -3.82 -13.47 31.38
N GLU A 274 -4.76 -14.38 31.10
CA GLU A 274 -4.50 -15.60 30.32
C GLU A 274 -4.00 -15.30 28.90
N GLY A 275 -3.03 -16.10 28.45
CA GLY A 275 -2.45 -16.06 27.11
C GLY A 275 -1.02 -15.52 27.10
N ILE A 276 -0.12 -16.27 26.46
CA ILE A 276 1.28 -15.90 26.26
C ILE A 276 1.45 -14.76 25.24
N GLY A 277 2.69 -14.34 25.01
CA GLY A 277 3.03 -13.33 24.01
C GLY A 277 2.75 -11.90 24.45
N GLY A 278 2.56 -11.65 25.77
CA GLY A 278 2.35 -10.30 26.29
C GLY A 278 3.53 -9.39 25.96
N ARG A 279 3.23 -8.19 25.46
CA ARG A 279 4.24 -7.23 25.05
C ARG A 279 4.09 -5.88 25.72
N GLU A 280 2.97 -5.19 25.51
CA GLU A 280 2.79 -3.83 26.01
C GLU A 280 1.40 -3.60 26.59
N PHE A 281 1.25 -2.57 27.41
CA PHE A 281 -0.02 -2.11 27.93
C PHE A 281 -0.27 -0.65 27.61
N ALA A 282 -1.56 -0.27 27.57
CA ALA A 282 -1.96 1.13 27.72
C ALA A 282 -3.27 1.23 28.49
N LEU A 283 -3.35 2.22 29.36
CA LEU A 283 -4.59 2.55 30.06
C LEU A 283 -5.44 3.55 29.26
N ILE A 284 -6.74 3.28 29.17
CA ILE A 284 -7.74 4.21 28.65
C ILE A 284 -8.75 4.54 29.75
N GLU A 285 -8.98 5.83 29.97
CA GLU A 285 -10.10 6.29 30.80
C GLU A 285 -11.24 6.80 29.90
N ASP A 286 -12.41 6.17 30.00
CA ASP A 286 -13.63 6.60 29.30
C ASP A 286 -14.80 6.66 30.28
N ASN A 287 -15.41 7.83 30.44
CA ASN A 287 -16.62 8.05 31.27
C ASN A 287 -16.53 7.43 32.69
N ASN A 288 -15.43 7.68 33.42
CA ASN A 288 -15.11 7.11 34.74
C ASN A 288 -14.95 5.57 34.77
N THR A 289 -14.76 4.95 33.61
CA THR A 289 -14.41 3.53 33.48
C THR A 289 -13.01 3.41 32.91
N SER A 290 -12.16 2.64 33.58
CA SER A 290 -10.82 2.35 33.09
C SER A 290 -10.82 1.06 32.26
N TYR A 291 -10.05 1.09 31.17
CA TYR A 291 -9.79 -0.05 30.31
C TYR A 291 -8.28 -0.23 30.18
N LEU A 292 -7.81 -1.47 30.22
CA LEU A 292 -6.41 -1.84 30.00
C LEU A 292 -6.30 -2.57 28.67
N LEU A 293 -5.57 -1.98 27.72
CA LEU A 293 -5.21 -2.63 26.47
C LEU A 293 -3.97 -3.47 26.71
N HIS A 294 -3.95 -4.70 26.20
CA HIS A 294 -2.81 -5.62 26.27
C HIS A 294 -2.41 -6.06 24.87
N ILE A 295 -1.25 -5.59 24.42
CA ILE A 295 -0.68 -5.95 23.12
C ILE A 295 -0.02 -7.31 23.20
N LYS A 296 -0.30 -8.14 22.19
CA LYS A 296 0.31 -9.44 21.99
C LYS A 296 1.29 -9.38 20.81
N PHE A 297 2.53 -9.82 21.04
CA PHE A 297 3.61 -9.73 20.05
C PHE A 297 3.65 -10.95 19.13
N LEU A 298 4.07 -12.10 19.66
CA LEU A 298 4.18 -13.35 18.92
C LEU A 298 4.15 -14.56 19.85
N GLN A 299 3.93 -15.73 19.28
CA GLN A 299 4.00 -17.03 19.96
C GLN A 299 4.71 -18.07 19.09
N GLY A 300 5.07 -19.22 19.66
CA GLY A 300 5.70 -20.31 18.93
C GLY A 300 7.22 -20.31 19.02
N ASP A 301 7.85 -21.01 18.07
CA ASP A 301 9.31 -21.20 18.04
C ASP A 301 10.03 -20.04 17.36
N LEU A 302 11.30 -19.82 17.72
CA LEU A 302 12.13 -18.72 17.19
C LEU A 302 12.32 -18.79 15.67
N GLU A 303 12.34 -20.00 15.10
CA GLU A 303 12.50 -20.18 13.65
C GLU A 303 11.20 -19.91 12.87
N ASN A 304 10.04 -20.14 13.48
CA ASN A 304 8.72 -20.02 12.84
C ASN A 304 7.67 -19.49 13.83
N PRO A 305 7.77 -18.23 14.26
CA PRO A 305 6.82 -17.65 15.18
C PRO A 305 5.49 -17.35 14.47
N ASP A 306 4.40 -17.46 15.20
CA ASP A 306 3.11 -16.92 14.81
C ASP A 306 3.03 -15.45 15.23
N THR A 307 2.90 -14.59 14.24
CA THR A 307 2.81 -13.13 14.37
C THR A 307 1.38 -12.62 14.25
N SER A 308 0.43 -13.45 13.83
CA SER A 308 -0.98 -13.08 13.66
C SER A 308 -1.73 -13.20 15.00
N MET A 309 -1.54 -12.19 15.84
CA MET A 309 -1.98 -12.23 17.23
C MET A 309 -3.33 -11.52 17.45
N THR A 310 -4.00 -11.90 18.53
CA THR A 310 -5.18 -11.20 19.04
C THR A 310 -4.83 -10.47 20.32
N SER A 311 -4.79 -9.13 20.25
CA SER A 311 -4.63 -8.24 21.40
C SER A 311 -5.96 -8.02 22.13
N ILE A 312 -5.89 -7.74 23.44
CA ILE A 312 -7.06 -7.83 24.33
C ILE A 312 -7.36 -6.47 24.99
N ILE A 313 -8.64 -6.14 25.13
CA ILE A 313 -9.12 -4.98 25.89
C ILE A 313 -9.80 -5.50 27.15
N TYR A 314 -9.26 -5.16 28.32
CA TYR A 314 -9.88 -5.47 29.61
C TYR A 314 -10.61 -4.23 30.16
N ARG A 315 -11.86 -4.38 30.58
CA ARG A 315 -12.50 -3.39 31.47
C ARG A 315 -12.07 -3.67 32.91
N VAL A 316 -11.71 -2.62 33.64
CA VAL A 316 -11.36 -2.72 35.06
C VAL A 316 -12.63 -2.58 35.89
N ASP A 317 -13.11 -3.68 36.48
CA ASP A 317 -14.29 -3.72 37.34
C ASP A 317 -13.92 -3.85 38.82
N GLN A 318 -14.91 -3.71 39.71
CA GLN A 318 -14.74 -3.92 41.15
C GLN A 318 -14.22 -5.33 41.48
N ASP A 319 -14.56 -6.35 40.70
CA ASP A 319 -14.14 -7.75 40.91
C ASP A 319 -12.93 -8.16 40.03
N GLY A 320 -12.21 -7.18 39.48
CA GLY A 320 -10.99 -7.38 38.69
C GLY A 320 -11.15 -7.00 37.22
N LEU A 321 -10.16 -7.35 36.41
CA LEU A 321 -10.12 -7.07 34.98
C LEU A 321 -10.95 -8.11 34.22
N LYS A 322 -11.87 -7.67 33.38
CA LYS A 322 -12.74 -8.53 32.56
C LYS A 322 -12.56 -8.21 31.10
N VAL A 323 -12.44 -9.22 30.24
CA VAL A 323 -12.38 -9.02 28.79
C VAL A 323 -13.62 -8.25 28.33
N ALA A 324 -13.38 -7.11 27.68
CA ALA A 324 -14.39 -6.20 27.15
C ALA A 324 -14.40 -6.17 25.62
N GLY A 325 -13.30 -6.59 24.99
CA GLY A 325 -13.13 -6.74 23.55
C GLY A 325 -11.75 -7.28 23.20
N ASP A 326 -11.52 -7.47 21.92
CA ASP A 326 -10.27 -7.92 21.34
C ASP A 326 -10.10 -7.30 19.94
N PHE A 327 -8.88 -7.32 19.42
CA PHE A 327 -8.55 -6.84 18.09
C PHE A 327 -7.28 -7.51 17.54
N ALA A 328 -7.20 -7.65 16.22
CA ALA A 328 -6.06 -8.28 15.56
C ALA A 328 -4.85 -7.34 15.54
N THR A 329 -3.66 -7.92 15.70
CA THR A 329 -2.36 -7.24 15.60
C THR A 329 -1.35 -8.18 14.96
N PHE A 330 -0.49 -7.66 14.08
CA PHE A 330 0.54 -8.43 13.39
C PHE A 330 1.93 -8.09 13.92
N GLY A 331 2.47 -8.97 14.76
CA GLY A 331 3.74 -8.71 15.45
C GLY A 331 3.64 -7.44 16.30
N GLY A 332 2.57 -7.27 17.09
CA GLY A 332 2.28 -6.06 17.86
C GLY A 332 3.36 -5.75 18.90
N THR A 333 3.91 -4.55 18.88
CA THR A 333 5.12 -4.20 19.65
C THR A 333 4.91 -3.19 20.75
N ASP A 334 4.00 -2.23 20.55
CA ASP A 334 3.75 -1.10 21.46
C ASP A 334 2.35 -0.53 21.21
N VAL A 335 1.84 0.25 22.16
CA VAL A 335 0.57 0.96 22.10
C VAL A 335 0.63 2.31 22.81
N SER A 336 0.09 3.34 22.17
CA SER A 336 -0.08 4.67 22.75
C SER A 336 -1.52 5.15 22.61
N THR A 337 -1.92 6.10 23.45
CA THR A 337 -3.26 6.69 23.39
C THR A 337 -3.19 8.21 23.34
N PHE A 338 -4.19 8.83 22.70
CA PHE A 338 -4.35 10.27 22.71
C PHE A 338 -5.83 10.66 22.60
N SER A 339 -6.14 11.91 22.90
CA SER A 339 -7.52 12.42 22.85
C SER A 339 -7.65 13.58 21.88
N GLN A 340 -8.60 13.48 20.95
CA GLN A 340 -8.92 14.56 20.01
C GLN A 340 -10.44 14.76 19.99
N ASP A 341 -10.89 15.99 20.23
CA ASP A 341 -12.30 16.39 20.26
C ASP A 341 -13.20 15.53 21.16
N GLY A 342 -12.70 15.19 22.36
CA GLY A 342 -13.44 14.39 23.34
C GLY A 342 -13.57 12.91 22.96
N LYS A 343 -12.82 12.44 21.96
CA LYS A 343 -12.69 11.03 21.59
C LYS A 343 -11.30 10.52 21.92
N THR A 344 -11.22 9.28 22.35
CA THR A 344 -9.95 8.59 22.58
C THR A 344 -9.54 7.82 21.34
N PHE A 345 -8.27 7.93 20.99
CA PHE A 345 -7.62 7.23 19.89
C PHE A 345 -6.49 6.36 20.45
N VAL A 346 -6.24 5.26 19.74
CA VAL A 346 -5.23 4.26 20.08
C VAL A 346 -4.33 4.10 18.87
N VAL A 347 -3.02 4.19 19.08
CA VAL A 347 -2.00 3.89 18.07
C VAL A 347 -1.34 2.58 18.44
N THR A 348 -1.29 1.62 17.52
CA THR A 348 -0.54 0.38 17.70
C THR A 348 0.62 0.33 16.73
N SER A 349 1.80 -0.04 17.21
CA SER A 349 2.92 -0.38 16.35
C SER A 349 2.95 -1.88 16.07
N GLU A 350 3.18 -2.23 14.81
CA GLU A 350 3.14 -3.61 14.33
C GLU A 350 4.36 -3.88 13.45
N SER A 351 5.05 -4.98 13.73
CA SER A 351 6.42 -5.18 13.24
C SER A 351 6.56 -6.19 12.13
N LEU A 352 5.64 -7.16 12.02
CA LEU A 352 5.82 -8.31 11.16
C LEU A 352 4.50 -8.77 10.58
N THR A 353 4.45 -9.02 9.28
CA THR A 353 3.33 -9.72 8.65
C THR A 353 3.26 -11.18 9.10
N GLU A 354 2.17 -11.88 8.77
CA GLU A 354 2.04 -13.34 8.96
C GLU A 354 3.18 -14.12 8.28
N ASP A 355 3.69 -13.60 7.16
CA ASP A 355 4.81 -14.19 6.40
C ASP A 355 6.19 -13.71 6.89
N LEU A 356 6.29 -13.15 8.11
CA LEU A 356 7.54 -12.67 8.74
C LEU A 356 8.26 -11.59 7.92
N ARG A 357 7.51 -10.71 7.26
CA ARG A 357 8.05 -9.55 6.54
C ARG A 357 7.95 -8.30 7.40
N PHE A 358 9.00 -7.47 7.39
CA PHE A 358 9.02 -6.25 8.18
C PHE A 358 8.05 -5.21 7.68
N ARG A 359 7.69 -5.22 6.39
CA ARG A 359 6.71 -4.28 5.84
C ARG A 359 5.29 -4.60 6.32
N GLN A 360 5.00 -4.17 7.55
CA GLN A 360 3.73 -4.28 8.25
C GLN A 360 3.25 -2.89 8.67
N ASP A 361 1.99 -2.58 8.38
CA ASP A 361 1.37 -1.30 8.75
C ASP A 361 1.10 -1.27 10.25
N SER A 362 1.40 -0.13 10.85
CA SER A 362 0.93 0.28 12.18
C SER A 362 -0.42 0.98 12.05
N HIS A 363 -1.23 1.01 13.09
CA HIS A 363 -2.63 1.43 12.95
C HIS A 363 -3.05 2.48 13.99
N VAL A 364 -4.00 3.33 13.58
CA VAL A 364 -4.67 4.30 14.46
C VAL A 364 -6.15 3.97 14.50
N TYR A 365 -6.65 3.75 15.70
CA TYR A 365 -8.05 3.40 15.97
C TYR A 365 -8.74 4.48 16.80
N GLN A 366 -10.05 4.62 16.64
CA GLN A 366 -10.91 5.27 17.63
C GLN A 366 -11.39 4.22 18.63
N PHE A 367 -11.27 4.51 19.92
CA PHE A 367 -11.83 3.68 21.00
C PHE A 367 -13.32 3.96 21.20
N VAL A 368 -14.14 2.91 21.32
CA VAL A 368 -15.61 3.00 21.42
C VAL A 368 -16.16 2.04 22.49
N THR A 369 -17.07 2.52 23.34
CA THR A 369 -17.75 1.75 24.41
C THR A 369 -19.27 1.65 24.18
N GLN A 370 -19.88 0.48 24.42
CA GLN A 370 -21.34 0.26 24.28
C GLN A 370 -22.05 0.22 25.64
N LYS A 371 -23.09 1.05 25.87
CA LYS A 371 -23.86 1.05 27.14
C LYS A 371 -24.67 -0.24 27.35
N PRO A 372 -24.79 -0.76 28.59
CA PRO A 372 -25.61 -1.95 28.87
C PRO A 372 -27.12 -1.64 28.82
N GLU A 373 -27.89 -2.39 28.03
CA GLU A 373 -29.35 -2.33 28.00
C GLU A 373 -29.98 -2.94 29.27
N LYS A 374 -31.04 -2.30 29.78
CA LYS A 374 -31.82 -2.77 30.92
C LYS A 374 -32.67 -3.98 30.52
N ALA A 375 -32.59 -5.04 31.32
CA ALA A 375 -33.46 -6.21 31.20
C ALA A 375 -34.94 -5.82 31.44
N GLY A 376 -35.77 -6.01 30.43
CA GLY A 376 -37.22 -5.88 30.56
C GLY A 376 -37.92 -5.70 29.22
N ASP A 377 -38.19 -6.81 28.53
CA ASP A 377 -39.57 -7.16 28.13
C ASP A 377 -39.59 -8.38 27.20
N ALA A 378 -39.59 -9.55 27.83
CA ALA A 378 -40.15 -10.74 27.23
C ALA A 378 -41.67 -10.58 27.14
N LYS A 379 -42.18 -10.25 25.94
CA LYS A 379 -43.40 -10.78 25.29
C LYS A 379 -43.97 -9.77 24.30
N ARG A 380 -43.83 -10.06 22.99
CA ARG A 380 -45.01 -10.21 22.12
C ARG A 380 -44.63 -10.85 20.78
N SER A 381 -45.35 -11.93 20.51
CA SER A 381 -45.29 -12.73 19.29
C SER A 381 -45.95 -12.04 18.10
N LEU A 382 -45.43 -12.36 16.91
CA LEU A 382 -46.15 -12.53 15.64
C LEU A 382 -46.88 -11.30 15.06
N SER A 383 -46.25 -10.65 14.08
CA SER A 383 -46.63 -10.79 12.66
C SER A 383 -46.09 -9.59 11.86
N GLN A 384 -45.31 -9.87 10.83
CA GLN A 384 -45.56 -9.42 9.45
C GLN A 384 -44.33 -9.75 8.60
N LYS A 385 -44.61 -10.54 7.56
CA LYS A 385 -43.69 -10.83 6.47
C LYS A 385 -43.38 -9.53 5.72
N SER A 386 -42.11 -9.11 5.70
CA SER A 386 -41.44 -8.56 4.51
C SER A 386 -39.99 -8.17 4.84
N HIS A 387 -39.12 -8.28 3.83
CA HIS A 387 -37.74 -7.78 3.75
C HIS A 387 -36.63 -8.71 4.24
N GLY A 388 -36.40 -9.78 3.45
CA GLY A 388 -35.15 -10.51 3.44
C GLY A 388 -34.05 -9.75 2.68
N ARG A 389 -32.99 -9.36 3.40
CA ARG A 389 -31.61 -9.29 2.88
C ARG A 389 -30.55 -9.16 3.99
N PHE A 390 -30.94 -8.91 5.24
CA PHE A 390 -30.02 -8.74 6.37
C PHE A 390 -30.38 -9.58 7.60
N LYS A 391 -30.65 -10.88 7.43
CA LYS A 391 -30.70 -11.83 8.55
C LYS A 391 -29.55 -12.82 8.44
N ARG A 392 -28.43 -12.55 9.11
CA ARG A 392 -27.70 -13.63 9.77
C ARG A 392 -28.52 -13.98 11.01
N GLU A 393 -28.87 -15.25 11.17
CA GLU A 393 -29.82 -15.70 12.19
C GLU A 393 -29.36 -15.41 13.64
N ASP A 394 -28.09 -15.06 13.85
CA ASP A 394 -27.49 -14.77 15.17
C ASP A 394 -26.99 -13.32 15.37
N ALA A 395 -27.26 -12.40 14.43
CA ALA A 395 -26.89 -11.00 14.60
C ALA A 395 -28.01 -10.23 15.34
N TYR A 396 -27.74 -9.83 16.59
CA TYR A 396 -28.65 -8.94 17.33
C TYR A 396 -28.63 -7.55 16.68
N VAL A 397 -29.80 -7.06 16.28
CA VAL A 397 -29.98 -5.75 15.66
C VAL A 397 -31.05 -4.97 16.43
N VAL A 398 -30.66 -3.82 16.97
CA VAL A 398 -31.57 -2.94 17.71
C VAL A 398 -32.63 -2.36 16.75
N PRO A 399 -33.94 -2.53 17.00
CA PRO A 399 -35.00 -2.11 16.09
C PRO A 399 -35.02 -0.62 15.78
N GLU A 400 -34.69 0.24 16.75
CA GLU A 400 -34.61 1.68 16.60
C GLU A 400 -33.47 2.09 15.67
N PHE A 401 -32.30 1.45 15.79
CA PHE A 401 -31.19 1.66 14.87
C PHE A 401 -31.49 1.07 13.50
N MET A 402 -32.16 -0.08 13.39
CA MET A 402 -32.64 -0.59 12.12
C MET A 402 -33.66 0.37 11.48
N SER A 403 -34.52 1.01 12.27
CA SER A 403 -35.47 2.02 11.80
C SER A 403 -34.75 3.29 11.31
N LEU A 404 -33.79 3.80 12.09
CA LEU A 404 -32.96 4.95 11.70
C LEU A 404 -32.10 4.64 10.47
N PHE A 405 -31.47 3.46 10.42
CA PHE A 405 -30.74 2.95 9.28
C PHE A 405 -31.65 2.88 8.06
N SER A 406 -32.85 2.30 8.20
CA SER A 406 -33.89 2.19 7.16
C SER A 406 -34.43 3.55 6.69
N ALA A 407 -34.37 4.58 7.54
CA ALA A 407 -34.83 5.92 7.19
C ALA A 407 -33.94 6.55 6.11
N TYR A 408 -32.64 6.26 6.11
CA TYR A 408 -31.71 6.76 5.09
C TYR A 408 -31.33 5.69 4.07
N THR A 409 -30.84 4.54 4.51
CA THR A 409 -30.30 3.43 3.71
C THR A 409 -31.04 2.11 4.01
N GLY A 410 -30.59 0.96 3.54
CA GLY A 410 -31.14 -0.35 3.96
C GLY A 410 -32.44 -0.82 3.27
N GLY A 411 -33.11 0.03 2.51
CA GLY A 411 -34.31 -0.37 1.74
C GLY A 411 -34.72 0.66 0.66
N PRO A 412 -35.59 0.27 -0.29
CA PRO A 412 -35.98 1.11 -1.43
C PRO A 412 -36.81 2.34 -1.04
N SER A 413 -37.32 2.41 0.19
CA SER A 413 -38.13 3.51 0.72
C SER A 413 -37.33 4.59 1.45
N GLY A 414 -36.05 4.35 1.74
CA GLY A 414 -35.18 5.28 2.48
C GLY A 414 -34.85 6.56 1.69
N ILE A 415 -34.46 7.62 2.39
CA ILE A 415 -34.13 8.94 1.80
C ILE A 415 -33.01 8.80 0.76
N GLY A 416 -31.96 8.03 1.04
CA GLY A 416 -30.86 7.78 0.11
C GLY A 416 -31.31 7.12 -1.19
N ALA A 417 -32.13 6.07 -1.10
CA ALA A 417 -32.69 5.40 -2.28
C ALA A 417 -33.57 6.33 -3.13
N LYS A 418 -34.41 7.17 -2.48
CA LYS A 418 -35.22 8.18 -3.18
C LYS A 418 -34.34 9.22 -3.88
N TYR A 419 -33.30 9.71 -3.20
CA TYR A 419 -32.37 10.68 -3.78
C TYR A 419 -31.60 10.09 -4.98
N GLN A 420 -31.14 8.84 -4.90
CA GLN A 420 -30.49 8.14 -6.01
C GLN A 420 -31.42 8.02 -7.23
N ASN A 421 -32.71 7.73 -7.02
CA ASN A 421 -33.70 7.67 -8.10
C ASN A 421 -33.89 9.05 -8.74
N ILE A 422 -34.08 10.11 -7.94
CA ILE A 422 -34.19 11.50 -8.44
C ILE A 422 -32.95 11.88 -9.27
N SER A 423 -31.75 11.55 -8.78
CA SER A 423 -30.49 11.81 -9.49
C SER A 423 -30.38 11.06 -10.81
N THR A 424 -30.92 9.83 -10.86
CA THR A 424 -30.96 8.99 -12.06
C THR A 424 -31.96 9.54 -13.07
N ASP A 425 -33.18 9.86 -12.64
CA ASP A 425 -34.24 10.41 -13.48
C ASP A 425 -33.82 11.75 -14.11
N ALA A 426 -33.14 12.61 -13.35
CA ALA A 426 -32.61 13.89 -13.83
C ALA A 426 -31.58 13.75 -14.97
N ARG A 427 -31.06 12.54 -15.21
CA ARG A 427 -30.03 12.22 -16.22
C ARG A 427 -30.47 11.11 -17.16
N ALA A 428 -31.73 10.70 -17.12
CA ALA A 428 -32.26 9.61 -17.94
C ALA A 428 -32.07 9.86 -19.45
N THR A 429 -32.01 11.14 -19.84
CA THR A 429 -31.90 11.59 -21.23
C THR A 429 -30.46 11.84 -21.69
N ASN A 430 -29.47 11.76 -20.80
CA ASN A 430 -28.07 11.98 -21.17
C ASN A 430 -27.51 10.77 -21.92
N PRO A 431 -26.58 10.94 -22.88
CA PRO A 431 -25.93 9.80 -23.53
C PRO A 431 -25.07 9.04 -22.52
N LEU A 432 -25.13 7.71 -22.56
CA LEU A 432 -24.32 6.80 -21.74
C LEU A 432 -23.45 5.93 -22.64
N LEU A 433 -22.14 6.04 -22.52
CA LEU A 433 -21.18 5.16 -23.18
C LEU A 433 -20.63 4.15 -22.17
N VAL A 434 -20.82 2.86 -22.46
CA VAL A 434 -20.27 1.77 -21.64
C VAL A 434 -19.22 1.03 -22.45
N ALA A 435 -17.98 1.05 -21.98
CA ALA A 435 -16.84 0.44 -22.65
C ALA A 435 -16.27 -0.72 -21.82
N SER A 436 -15.81 -1.77 -22.50
CA SER A 436 -15.08 -2.91 -21.93
C SER A 436 -13.83 -3.20 -22.76
N ASP A 437 -13.08 -4.28 -22.46
CA ASP A 437 -11.94 -4.70 -23.28
C ASP A 437 -12.32 -5.20 -24.68
N GLN A 438 -13.59 -5.55 -24.92
CA GLN A 438 -14.04 -6.15 -26.17
C GLN A 438 -14.86 -5.20 -27.05
N SER A 439 -15.73 -4.41 -26.44
CA SER A 439 -16.73 -3.61 -27.16
C SER A 439 -17.13 -2.37 -26.38
N MET A 440 -17.81 -1.46 -27.06
CA MET A 440 -18.51 -0.34 -26.44
C MET A 440 -19.98 -0.37 -26.83
N VAL A 441 -20.84 0.11 -25.94
CA VAL A 441 -22.27 0.29 -26.22
C VAL A 441 -22.64 1.72 -25.86
N LEU A 442 -23.16 2.46 -26.82
CA LEU A 442 -23.74 3.78 -26.63
C LEU A 442 -25.24 3.63 -26.42
N TYR A 443 -25.75 4.22 -25.34
CA TYR A 443 -27.16 4.39 -25.05
C TYR A 443 -27.50 5.88 -25.18
N PRO A 444 -28.09 6.33 -26.30
CA PRO A 444 -28.29 7.76 -26.56
C PRO A 444 -29.21 8.44 -25.53
N GLY A 445 -30.16 7.70 -24.97
CA GLY A 445 -31.20 8.22 -24.06
C GLY A 445 -32.51 8.45 -24.79
N ASN A 446 -33.51 8.99 -24.08
CA ASN A 446 -34.84 9.32 -24.64
C ASN A 446 -35.61 8.16 -25.32
N GLY A 447 -35.23 6.91 -25.05
CA GLY A 447 -35.86 5.74 -25.65
C GLY A 447 -35.30 5.36 -27.02
N GLU A 448 -34.22 5.97 -27.49
CA GLU A 448 -33.53 5.55 -28.70
C GLU A 448 -32.88 4.17 -28.55
N ASP A 449 -32.53 3.55 -29.68
CA ASP A 449 -31.93 2.22 -29.71
C ASP A 449 -30.43 2.28 -29.35
N PRO A 450 -29.92 1.31 -28.57
CA PRO A 450 -28.50 1.24 -28.24
C PRO A 450 -27.67 0.90 -29.48
N VAL A 451 -26.46 1.46 -29.56
CA VAL A 451 -25.54 1.26 -30.67
C VAL A 451 -24.29 0.54 -30.17
N VAL A 452 -23.97 -0.61 -30.78
CA VAL A 452 -22.74 -1.37 -30.48
C VAL A 452 -21.60 -0.83 -31.34
N LEU A 453 -20.47 -0.57 -30.70
CA LEU A 453 -19.24 -0.09 -31.32
C LEU A 453 -18.15 -1.14 -31.11
N ASP A 454 -17.72 -1.74 -32.21
CA ASP A 454 -16.58 -2.66 -32.23
C ASP A 454 -15.30 -1.83 -32.39
N TYR A 455 -14.28 -2.05 -31.55
CA TYR A 455 -13.07 -1.23 -31.57
C TYR A 455 -11.75 -1.97 -31.30
N ARG A 456 -11.78 -3.31 -31.12
CA ARG A 456 -10.56 -4.08 -30.79
C ARG A 456 -10.55 -5.53 -31.29
N LEU A 457 -11.43 -6.38 -30.78
CA LEU A 457 -11.48 -7.79 -31.19
C LEU A 457 -12.26 -7.95 -32.49
N GLY A 458 -11.67 -8.63 -33.48
CA GLY A 458 -12.26 -8.79 -34.82
C GLY A 458 -11.90 -7.71 -35.83
N VAL A 459 -11.02 -6.77 -35.46
CA VAL A 459 -10.50 -5.71 -36.33
C VAL A 459 -9.32 -6.24 -37.17
N ALA A 460 -9.35 -5.99 -38.48
CA ALA A 460 -8.30 -6.41 -39.40
C ALA A 460 -6.94 -5.81 -39.00
N GLY A 461 -5.87 -6.60 -39.05
CA GLY A 461 -4.50 -6.15 -38.75
C GLY A 461 -4.12 -6.16 -37.26
N PHE A 462 -5.08 -6.28 -36.33
CA PHE A 462 -4.77 -6.32 -34.91
C PHE A 462 -3.93 -7.56 -34.54
N ILE A 463 -4.33 -8.74 -35.01
CA ILE A 463 -3.63 -10.00 -34.71
C ILE A 463 -2.24 -9.98 -35.34
N GLU A 464 -2.13 -9.50 -36.57
CA GLU A 464 -0.89 -9.45 -37.34
C GLU A 464 0.15 -8.54 -36.67
N LEU A 465 -0.23 -7.32 -36.28
CA LEU A 465 0.68 -6.42 -35.56
C LEU A 465 1.01 -6.94 -34.16
N THR A 466 0.02 -7.49 -33.45
CA THR A 466 0.20 -8.04 -32.10
C THR A 466 1.15 -9.24 -32.12
N ALA A 467 1.05 -10.13 -33.12
CA ALA A 467 1.97 -11.26 -33.25
C ALA A 467 3.43 -10.80 -33.38
N VAL A 468 3.67 -9.72 -34.12
CA VAL A 468 5.02 -9.16 -34.34
C VAL A 468 5.52 -8.41 -33.09
N SER A 469 4.67 -7.63 -32.43
CA SER A 469 5.04 -6.91 -31.20
C SER A 469 5.42 -7.86 -30.06
N HIS A 470 4.84 -9.06 -30.03
CA HIS A 470 5.10 -10.07 -29.00
C HIS A 470 6.41 -10.86 -29.20
N LEU A 471 7.10 -10.71 -30.33
CA LEU A 471 8.38 -11.39 -30.55
C LEU A 471 9.45 -10.96 -29.51
N GLY A 472 9.48 -9.69 -29.13
CA GLY A 472 10.35 -9.16 -28.08
C GLY A 472 10.16 -9.87 -26.73
N PRO A 473 8.97 -9.78 -26.11
CA PRO A 473 8.65 -10.49 -24.87
C PRO A 473 8.80 -12.00 -24.99
N ALA A 474 8.43 -12.62 -26.11
CA ALA A 474 8.53 -14.07 -26.28
C ALA A 474 9.99 -14.56 -26.21
N VAL A 475 10.92 -13.84 -26.85
CA VAL A 475 12.36 -14.15 -26.77
C VAL A 475 12.91 -13.89 -25.37
N ALA A 476 12.50 -12.80 -24.71
CA ALA A 476 12.93 -12.51 -23.34
C ALA A 476 12.45 -13.61 -22.37
N SER A 477 11.18 -14.01 -22.47
CA SER A 477 10.62 -15.12 -21.69
C SER A 477 11.31 -16.45 -21.98
N LEU A 478 11.69 -16.71 -23.23
CA LEU A 478 12.46 -17.89 -23.59
C LEU A 478 13.84 -17.92 -22.90
N ALA A 479 14.48 -16.76 -22.70
CA ALA A 479 15.72 -16.65 -21.93
C ALA A 479 15.53 -17.02 -20.45
N GLU A 480 14.47 -16.53 -19.82
CA GLU A 480 14.13 -16.88 -18.43
C GLU A 480 13.80 -18.37 -18.26
N VAL A 481 13.06 -18.96 -19.22
CA VAL A 481 12.77 -20.40 -19.21
C VAL A 481 14.05 -21.23 -19.30
N TYR A 482 15.01 -20.82 -20.14
CA TYR A 482 16.32 -21.47 -20.22
C TYR A 482 17.13 -21.27 -18.94
N GLU A 483 17.17 -20.07 -18.38
CA GLU A 483 17.91 -19.77 -17.16
C GLU A 483 17.38 -20.56 -15.95
N ALA A 484 16.06 -20.72 -15.84
CA ALA A 484 15.44 -21.51 -14.78
C ALA A 484 15.69 -23.01 -14.93
N GLN A 485 15.81 -23.53 -16.16
CA GLN A 485 15.92 -24.97 -16.45
C GLN A 485 16.84 -25.26 -17.64
N PRO A 486 18.17 -25.02 -17.52
CA PRO A 486 19.08 -25.09 -18.67
C PRO A 486 19.26 -26.50 -19.22
N GLU A 487 19.11 -27.52 -18.36
CA GLU A 487 19.21 -28.95 -18.70
C GLU A 487 17.91 -29.50 -19.33
N SER A 488 16.81 -28.75 -19.30
CA SER A 488 15.54 -29.17 -19.91
C SER A 488 15.57 -28.98 -21.42
N ASP A 489 14.96 -29.91 -22.18
CA ASP A 489 14.76 -29.76 -23.61
C ASP A 489 13.50 -28.93 -23.97
N GLU A 490 12.71 -28.51 -22.96
CA GLU A 490 11.46 -27.76 -23.14
C GLU A 490 11.69 -26.43 -23.87
N TRP A 491 12.70 -25.65 -23.46
CA TRP A 491 13.02 -24.37 -24.10
C TRP A 491 13.39 -24.56 -25.59
N LYS A 492 14.04 -25.67 -25.97
CA LYS A 492 14.35 -25.97 -27.37
C LYS A 492 13.07 -26.24 -28.17
N GLY A 493 12.09 -26.90 -27.55
CA GLY A 493 10.76 -27.11 -28.13
C GLY A 493 10.06 -25.78 -28.41
N LEU A 494 10.00 -24.90 -27.41
CA LEU A 494 9.41 -23.57 -27.51
C LEU A 494 10.13 -22.69 -28.55
N ALA A 495 11.47 -22.70 -28.55
CA ALA A 495 12.29 -21.96 -29.52
C ALA A 495 12.01 -22.41 -30.97
N ARG A 496 11.90 -23.72 -31.22
CA ARG A 496 11.57 -24.26 -32.55
C ARG A 496 10.14 -23.92 -32.96
N GLN A 497 9.19 -23.97 -32.03
CA GLN A 497 7.81 -23.56 -32.30
C GLN A 497 7.74 -22.09 -32.70
N LEU A 498 8.38 -21.21 -31.92
CA LEU A 498 8.43 -19.78 -32.22
C LEU A 498 9.14 -19.50 -33.56
N LEU A 499 10.24 -20.21 -33.84
CA LEU A 499 10.95 -20.10 -35.12
C LEU A 499 10.07 -20.47 -36.31
N ASN A 500 9.36 -21.60 -36.22
CA ASN A 500 8.46 -22.07 -37.28
C ASN A 500 7.30 -21.10 -37.51
N ALA A 501 6.67 -20.61 -36.43
CA ALA A 501 5.60 -19.64 -36.51
C ALA A 501 6.08 -18.30 -37.11
N THR A 502 7.26 -17.84 -36.71
CA THR A 502 7.90 -16.62 -37.23
C THR A 502 8.16 -16.73 -38.74
N GLN A 503 8.70 -17.86 -39.19
CA GLN A 503 8.94 -18.12 -40.62
C GLN A 503 7.65 -18.25 -41.42
N ALA A 504 6.62 -18.88 -40.86
CA ALA A 504 5.31 -18.99 -41.50
C ALA A 504 4.66 -17.60 -41.69
N ALA A 505 4.67 -16.76 -40.66
CA ALA A 505 4.19 -15.38 -40.73
C ALA A 505 4.97 -14.56 -41.78
N ARG A 506 6.30 -14.70 -41.80
CA ARG A 506 7.18 -14.06 -42.78
C ARG A 506 6.87 -14.42 -44.23
N ASN A 507 6.44 -15.67 -44.49
CA ASN A 507 6.17 -16.17 -45.83
C ASN A 507 4.85 -15.64 -46.40
N VAL A 508 3.89 -15.30 -45.55
CA VAL A 508 2.57 -14.79 -45.97
C VAL A 508 2.48 -13.26 -45.95
N ASN A 509 3.41 -12.59 -45.26
CA ASN A 509 3.46 -11.13 -45.17
C ASN A 509 3.91 -10.50 -46.50
N SER A 510 3.15 -9.51 -46.98
CA SER A 510 3.42 -8.79 -48.22
C SER A 510 2.70 -7.44 -48.23
N GLU A 511 3.12 -6.49 -49.09
CA GLU A 511 2.37 -5.23 -49.27
C GLU A 511 0.91 -5.49 -49.67
N ALA A 512 0.67 -6.48 -50.54
CA ALA A 512 -0.67 -6.86 -50.99
C ALA A 512 -1.57 -7.36 -49.84
N LEU A 513 -0.99 -8.01 -48.81
CA LEU A 513 -1.74 -8.37 -47.60
C LEU A 513 -2.32 -7.12 -46.94
N TRP A 514 -1.49 -6.11 -46.68
CA TRP A 514 -1.90 -4.89 -46.00
C TRP A 514 -2.81 -4.01 -46.87
N LYS A 515 -2.46 -3.86 -48.14
CA LYS A 515 -3.13 -2.96 -49.08
C LYS A 515 -4.39 -3.52 -49.71
N ASP A 516 -4.37 -4.79 -50.12
CA ASP A 516 -5.43 -5.38 -50.93
C ASP A 516 -6.33 -6.34 -50.12
N THR A 517 -5.84 -6.88 -49.01
CA THR A 517 -6.61 -7.82 -48.17
C THR A 517 -7.14 -7.16 -46.90
N LEU A 518 -6.25 -6.58 -46.08
CA LEU A 518 -6.62 -6.00 -44.78
C LEU A 518 -7.24 -4.59 -44.91
N LYS A 519 -6.75 -3.76 -45.84
CA LYS A 519 -7.34 -2.45 -46.22
C LYS A 519 -7.63 -1.52 -45.03
N ILE A 520 -6.64 -1.32 -44.18
CA ILE A 520 -6.82 -0.56 -42.93
C ILE A 520 -6.60 0.92 -43.21
N GLU A 521 -7.62 1.75 -42.98
CA GLU A 521 -7.63 3.19 -43.26
C GLU A 521 -6.45 3.93 -42.58
N ALA A 522 -6.18 3.58 -41.32
CA ALA A 522 -5.09 4.17 -40.56
C ALA A 522 -3.70 3.98 -41.19
N TYR A 523 -3.55 2.98 -42.05
CA TYR A 523 -2.27 2.56 -42.63
C TYR A 523 -2.06 3.02 -44.07
N GLN A 524 -2.99 3.82 -44.61
CA GLN A 524 -2.93 4.29 -45.98
C GLN A 524 -1.61 5.01 -46.26
N GLY A 525 -0.88 4.52 -47.28
CA GLY A 525 0.43 5.05 -47.67
C GLY A 525 1.61 4.48 -46.89
N ARG A 526 1.38 3.53 -45.96
CA ARG A 526 2.40 2.87 -45.15
C ARG A 526 2.47 1.36 -45.35
N GLU A 527 1.63 0.79 -46.18
CA GLU A 527 1.46 -0.66 -46.35
C GLU A 527 2.77 -1.37 -46.71
N SER A 528 3.54 -0.77 -47.64
CA SER A 528 4.86 -1.29 -48.04
C SER A 528 5.86 -1.24 -46.87
N LYS A 529 5.89 -0.13 -46.12
CA LYS A 529 6.77 0.03 -44.94
C LYS A 529 6.40 -0.94 -43.81
N ILE A 530 5.11 -1.18 -43.58
CA ILE A 530 4.63 -2.14 -42.59
C ILE A 530 5.07 -3.54 -43.00
N ALA A 531 4.92 -3.91 -44.27
CA ALA A 531 5.39 -5.19 -44.78
C ALA A 531 6.91 -5.36 -44.58
N ASP A 532 7.70 -4.34 -44.92
CA ASP A 532 9.16 -4.35 -44.74
C ASP A 532 9.58 -4.46 -43.27
N MET A 533 8.91 -3.72 -42.37
CA MET A 533 9.15 -3.79 -40.92
C MET A 533 8.91 -5.20 -40.37
N ILE A 534 7.80 -5.83 -40.76
CA ILE A 534 7.45 -7.19 -40.31
C ILE A 534 8.44 -8.20 -40.88
N ASN A 535 8.82 -8.04 -42.15
CA ASN A 535 9.82 -8.90 -42.77
C ASN A 535 11.17 -8.83 -42.04
N TYR A 536 11.63 -7.63 -41.70
CA TYR A 536 12.82 -7.40 -40.89
C TYR A 536 12.72 -8.06 -39.51
N ALA A 537 11.61 -7.84 -38.79
CA ALA A 537 11.41 -8.37 -37.45
C ALA A 537 11.43 -9.91 -37.43
N CYS A 538 10.74 -10.56 -38.36
CA CYS A 538 10.72 -12.01 -38.47
C CYS A 538 12.10 -12.59 -38.85
N ASP A 539 12.83 -11.94 -39.75
CA ASP A 539 14.16 -12.41 -40.18
C ASP A 539 15.18 -12.28 -39.04
N LEU A 540 15.20 -11.13 -38.34
CA LEU A 540 16.06 -10.93 -37.17
C LEU A 540 15.74 -11.94 -36.05
N THR A 541 14.45 -12.15 -35.76
CA THR A 541 14.03 -13.13 -34.74
C THR A 541 14.41 -14.54 -35.14
N SER A 542 14.26 -14.91 -36.41
CA SER A 542 14.65 -16.22 -36.92
C SER A 542 16.15 -16.47 -36.79
N ARG A 543 16.98 -15.44 -37.02
CA ARG A 543 18.45 -15.51 -36.85
C ARG A 543 18.84 -15.69 -35.39
N LEU A 544 18.24 -14.90 -34.49
CA LEU A 544 18.46 -15.05 -33.06
C LEU A 544 18.10 -16.47 -32.59
N LEU A 545 16.91 -16.97 -32.93
CA LEU A 545 16.46 -18.30 -32.54
C LEU A 545 17.37 -19.42 -33.08
N LYS A 546 17.86 -19.30 -34.31
CA LYS A 546 18.85 -20.22 -34.86
C LYS A 546 20.18 -20.16 -34.12
N ALA A 547 20.65 -18.96 -33.79
CA ALA A 547 21.91 -18.76 -33.06
C ALA A 547 21.85 -19.36 -31.65
N VAL A 548 20.76 -19.16 -30.91
CA VAL A 548 20.61 -19.74 -29.56
C VAL A 548 20.34 -21.25 -29.59
N LEU A 549 19.69 -21.78 -30.64
CA LEU A 549 19.55 -23.22 -30.83
C LEU A 549 20.88 -23.90 -31.17
N ALA A 550 21.79 -23.19 -31.86
CA ALA A 550 23.12 -23.68 -32.18
C ALA A 550 24.10 -23.54 -31.00
N ASP A 551 23.97 -22.46 -30.24
CA ASP A 551 24.78 -22.16 -29.07
C ASP A 551 23.87 -21.63 -27.93
N PRO A 552 23.40 -22.52 -27.03
CA PRO A 552 22.52 -22.17 -25.92
C PRO A 552 23.08 -21.11 -24.97
N SER A 553 24.41 -20.95 -24.89
CA SER A 553 25.03 -19.94 -24.00
C SER A 553 24.63 -18.51 -24.35
N LYS A 554 24.18 -18.28 -25.59
CA LYS A 554 23.66 -17.01 -26.10
C LYS A 554 22.23 -16.71 -25.61
N LEU A 555 21.51 -17.66 -25.05
CA LEU A 555 20.15 -17.47 -24.57
C LEU A 555 20.15 -16.86 -23.16
N ASN A 556 20.64 -15.63 -23.02
CA ASN A 556 20.66 -14.91 -21.75
C ASN A 556 20.21 -13.45 -21.93
N ALA A 557 19.78 -12.82 -20.83
CA ALA A 557 19.24 -11.46 -20.84
C ALA A 557 20.17 -10.42 -21.47
N LYS A 558 21.49 -10.53 -21.25
CA LYS A 558 22.49 -9.61 -21.81
C LYS A 558 22.56 -9.74 -23.33
N PHE A 559 22.72 -10.96 -23.83
CA PHE A 559 22.85 -11.22 -25.27
C PHE A 559 21.59 -10.82 -26.02
N VAL A 560 20.40 -11.17 -25.49
CA VAL A 560 19.11 -10.76 -26.06
C VAL A 560 18.97 -9.24 -26.06
N ARG A 561 19.35 -8.56 -24.98
CA ARG A 561 19.29 -7.09 -24.93
C ARG A 561 20.19 -6.44 -25.96
N GLU A 562 21.45 -6.85 -26.05
CA GLU A 562 22.48 -6.20 -26.89
C GLU A 562 22.32 -6.51 -28.39
N ASN A 563 21.85 -7.71 -28.75
CA ASN A 563 21.78 -8.15 -30.16
C ASN A 563 20.38 -8.14 -30.75
N TYR A 564 19.34 -7.88 -29.94
CA TYR A 564 17.95 -7.96 -30.38
C TYR A 564 17.09 -6.79 -29.89
N LEU A 565 16.92 -6.61 -28.58
CA LEU A 565 16.02 -5.57 -28.05
C LEU A 565 16.55 -4.15 -28.28
N ASN A 566 17.85 -3.91 -28.04
CA ASN A 566 18.56 -2.63 -28.16
C ASN A 566 19.71 -2.70 -29.20
N ALA A 567 19.55 -3.50 -30.25
CA ALA A 567 20.61 -3.76 -31.22
C ALA A 567 21.13 -2.49 -31.93
N THR A 568 22.46 -2.37 -32.04
CA THR A 568 23.18 -1.27 -32.72
C THR A 568 24.26 -1.76 -33.71
N GLY A 569 24.12 -2.97 -34.27
CA GLY A 569 25.11 -3.55 -35.20
C GLY A 569 25.96 -4.70 -34.63
N GLY A 570 25.43 -5.48 -33.67
CA GLY A 570 26.10 -6.63 -33.02
C GLY A 570 26.22 -7.89 -33.90
N GLU A 571 26.06 -9.08 -33.32
CA GLU A 571 26.30 -10.38 -33.98
C GLU A 571 25.54 -10.55 -35.30
N PHE A 572 24.32 -10.03 -35.37
CA PHE A 572 23.47 -10.11 -36.57
C PHE A 572 23.61 -8.91 -37.50
N ASN A 573 24.50 -7.95 -37.19
CA ASN A 573 24.59 -6.65 -37.84
C ASN A 573 23.24 -5.89 -37.87
N ALA A 574 22.41 -6.12 -36.84
CA ALA A 574 21.09 -5.51 -36.71
C ALA A 574 21.22 -4.05 -36.24
N ALA A 575 20.97 -3.11 -37.15
CA ALA A 575 21.05 -1.67 -36.88
C ALA A 575 19.73 -1.06 -36.36
N VAL A 576 18.61 -1.80 -36.43
CA VAL A 576 17.30 -1.35 -35.95
C VAL A 576 16.85 -2.24 -34.78
N PRO A 577 16.70 -1.71 -33.56
CA PRO A 577 16.27 -2.51 -32.42
C PRO A 577 14.83 -2.99 -32.54
N ILE A 578 14.52 -4.18 -32.00
CA ILE A 578 13.14 -4.69 -31.90
C ILE A 578 12.27 -3.80 -31.04
N ASN A 579 12.84 -3.05 -30.09
CA ASN A 579 12.10 -2.01 -29.37
C ASN A 579 11.43 -0.99 -30.32
N LYS A 580 12.07 -0.63 -31.44
CA LYS A 580 11.44 0.26 -32.44
C LYS A 580 10.26 -0.39 -33.15
N VAL A 581 10.38 -1.67 -33.47
CA VAL A 581 9.31 -2.47 -34.10
C VAL A 581 8.12 -2.60 -33.13
N MET A 582 8.37 -2.89 -31.85
CA MET A 582 7.32 -2.95 -30.83
C MET A 582 6.60 -1.61 -30.68
N THR A 583 7.34 -0.49 -30.58
CA THR A 583 6.72 0.83 -30.52
C THR A 583 5.87 1.13 -31.77
N ALA A 584 6.38 0.84 -32.97
CA ALA A 584 5.65 1.07 -34.22
C ALA A 584 4.36 0.25 -34.31
N THR A 585 4.43 -1.05 -33.99
CA THR A 585 3.26 -1.94 -34.00
C THR A 585 2.21 -1.53 -32.96
N PHE A 586 2.61 -1.14 -31.75
CA PHE A 586 1.68 -0.60 -30.75
C PHE A 586 1.07 0.73 -31.21
N PHE A 587 1.87 1.64 -31.80
CA PHE A 587 1.38 2.93 -32.27
C PHE A 587 0.35 2.77 -33.38
N LEU A 588 0.63 1.93 -34.38
CA LEU A 588 -0.30 1.63 -35.48
C LEU A 588 -1.63 1.06 -34.96
N SER A 589 -1.57 0.09 -34.04
CA SER A 589 -2.79 -0.49 -33.46
C SER A 589 -3.59 0.53 -32.65
N ALA A 590 -2.92 1.41 -31.89
CA ALA A 590 -3.58 2.46 -31.13
C ALA A 590 -4.20 3.54 -32.03
N LEU A 591 -3.50 3.91 -33.10
CA LEU A 591 -3.97 4.85 -34.11
C LEU A 591 -5.25 4.34 -34.78
N ASP A 592 -5.24 3.09 -35.24
CA ASP A 592 -6.38 2.47 -35.89
C ASP A 592 -7.59 2.39 -34.95
N GLY A 593 -7.37 1.95 -33.70
CA GLY A 593 -8.40 1.94 -32.67
C GLY A 593 -9.02 3.32 -32.38
N ALA A 594 -8.20 4.37 -32.34
CA ALA A 594 -8.67 5.74 -32.16
C ALA A 594 -9.51 6.23 -33.36
N ILE A 595 -9.05 5.98 -34.59
CA ILE A 595 -9.78 6.36 -35.82
C ILE A 595 -11.12 5.63 -35.90
N GLN A 596 -11.15 4.32 -35.63
CA GLN A 596 -12.40 3.55 -35.66
C GLN A 596 -13.38 4.04 -34.61
N THR A 597 -12.91 4.26 -33.39
CA THR A 597 -13.75 4.78 -32.30
C THR A 597 -14.32 6.15 -32.67
N HIS A 598 -13.50 7.05 -33.23
CA HIS A 598 -13.97 8.35 -33.70
C HIS A 598 -14.98 8.25 -34.83
N ASN A 599 -14.68 7.44 -35.86
CA ASN A 599 -15.56 7.28 -37.02
C ASN A 599 -16.93 6.75 -36.62
N ILE A 600 -16.98 5.88 -35.62
CA ILE A 600 -18.24 5.36 -35.10
C ILE A 600 -18.98 6.40 -34.26
N LEU A 601 -18.28 7.13 -33.38
CA LEU A 601 -18.91 8.07 -32.43
C LEU A 601 -19.30 9.41 -33.06
N LYS A 602 -18.58 9.88 -34.09
CA LYS A 602 -18.84 11.18 -34.73
C LYS A 602 -20.24 11.27 -35.36
N ASP A 603 -20.81 10.12 -35.72
CA ASP A 603 -22.13 10.03 -36.36
C ASP A 603 -23.28 9.98 -35.35
N GLN A 604 -23.02 10.03 -34.02
CA GLN A 604 -23.99 9.74 -32.96
C GLN A 604 -24.52 10.97 -32.18
N ASP A 605 -24.40 12.19 -32.71
CA ASP A 605 -24.85 13.47 -32.09
C ASP A 605 -24.69 13.55 -30.56
N ILE A 606 -23.48 13.23 -30.09
CA ILE A 606 -23.19 13.10 -28.66
C ILE A 606 -22.87 14.47 -28.06
N ASP A 607 -23.66 14.90 -27.08
CA ASP A 607 -23.32 16.02 -26.20
C ASP A 607 -22.25 15.58 -25.17
N TRP A 608 -20.98 15.77 -25.52
CA TRP A 608 -19.82 15.40 -24.69
C TRP A 608 -19.77 16.12 -23.34
N THR A 609 -20.45 17.27 -23.20
CA THR A 609 -20.56 17.97 -21.90
C THR A 609 -21.51 17.25 -20.94
N LYS A 610 -22.42 16.41 -21.47
CA LYS A 610 -23.44 15.66 -20.70
C LYS A 610 -23.24 14.16 -20.70
N ILE A 611 -22.32 13.62 -21.50
CA ILE A 611 -22.09 12.18 -21.59
C ILE A 611 -21.76 11.55 -20.24
N MET A 612 -22.22 10.33 -20.04
CA MET A 612 -21.88 9.49 -18.90
C MET A 612 -20.99 8.37 -19.43
N VAL A 613 -19.76 8.24 -18.93
CA VAL A 613 -18.86 7.17 -19.38
C VAL A 613 -18.64 6.17 -18.27
N LEU A 614 -18.90 4.90 -18.57
CA LEU A 614 -18.58 3.76 -17.72
C LEU A 614 -17.55 2.90 -18.43
N ILE A 615 -16.47 2.57 -17.73
CA ILE A 615 -15.48 1.59 -18.20
C ILE A 615 -15.59 0.39 -17.26
N ASN A 616 -16.28 -0.65 -17.73
CA ASN A 616 -16.70 -1.78 -16.92
C ASN A 616 -15.88 -3.04 -17.21
N GLY A 617 -15.69 -3.84 -16.17
CA GLY A 617 -15.01 -5.12 -16.26
C GLY A 617 -13.49 -5.00 -16.39
N LYS A 618 -12.89 -6.06 -16.93
CA LYS A 618 -11.43 -6.21 -17.05
C LYS A 618 -10.91 -5.47 -18.27
N LEU A 619 -9.77 -4.79 -18.15
CA LEU A 619 -9.00 -4.26 -19.28
C LEU A 619 -7.65 -4.97 -19.39
N GLY A 620 -7.61 -6.08 -20.13
CA GLY A 620 -6.38 -6.85 -20.31
C GLY A 620 -6.12 -7.81 -19.14
N ARG A 621 -5.21 -7.47 -18.21
CA ARG A 621 -4.91 -8.27 -17.00
C ARG A 621 -5.84 -7.85 -15.85
N GLN A 622 -6.01 -8.70 -14.83
CA GLN A 622 -6.96 -8.46 -13.73
C GLN A 622 -6.69 -7.15 -12.96
N THR A 623 -5.44 -6.71 -12.93
CA THR A 623 -4.98 -5.53 -12.19
C THR A 623 -4.90 -4.26 -13.06
N ALA A 624 -5.05 -4.40 -14.37
CA ALA A 624 -4.75 -3.32 -15.31
C ALA A 624 -5.94 -2.39 -15.55
N GLY A 625 -5.67 -1.09 -15.72
CA GLY A 625 -6.66 -0.09 -16.11
C GLY A 625 -7.73 0.20 -15.06
N VAL A 626 -7.47 -0.04 -13.78
CA VAL A 626 -8.44 0.15 -12.69
C VAL A 626 -8.47 1.58 -12.13
N VAL A 627 -7.54 2.45 -12.55
CA VAL A 627 -7.48 3.88 -12.19
C VAL A 627 -7.28 4.75 -13.42
N MET A 628 -7.60 6.05 -13.31
CA MET A 628 -7.58 7.00 -14.44
C MET A 628 -6.26 7.04 -15.21
N SER A 629 -5.12 7.07 -14.51
CA SER A 629 -3.79 7.20 -15.12
C SER A 629 -3.32 5.94 -15.88
N SER A 630 -3.89 4.77 -15.56
CA SER A 630 -3.50 3.50 -16.18
C SER A 630 -4.58 2.91 -17.10
N ASN A 631 -5.72 3.57 -17.25
CA ASN A 631 -6.82 3.11 -18.09
C ASN A 631 -6.72 3.67 -19.52
N THR A 632 -6.39 2.81 -20.48
CA THR A 632 -6.17 3.21 -21.88
C THR A 632 -7.38 3.79 -22.57
N LEU A 633 -8.59 3.32 -22.22
CA LEU A 633 -9.82 3.86 -22.82
C LEU A 633 -10.15 5.23 -22.25
N ALA A 634 -9.97 5.41 -20.94
CA ALA A 634 -10.15 6.71 -20.31
C ALA A 634 -9.20 7.74 -20.94
N GLN A 635 -7.92 7.40 -21.06
CA GLN A 635 -6.93 8.26 -21.71
C GLN A 635 -7.29 8.53 -23.18
N MET A 636 -7.72 7.52 -23.95
CA MET A 636 -8.17 7.71 -25.33
C MET A 636 -9.34 8.70 -25.40
N PHE A 637 -10.39 8.53 -24.59
CA PHE A 637 -11.55 9.43 -24.60
C PHE A 637 -11.17 10.86 -24.21
N LEU A 638 -10.36 11.04 -23.16
CA LEU A 638 -9.91 12.36 -22.73
C LEU A 638 -9.02 13.06 -23.77
N LYS A 639 -8.19 12.32 -24.51
CA LYS A 639 -7.29 12.87 -25.52
C LYS A 639 -7.97 13.19 -26.86
N SER A 640 -9.10 12.56 -27.14
CA SER A 640 -9.86 12.75 -28.38
C SER A 640 -11.10 13.64 -28.24
N ASN A 641 -11.53 13.96 -27.02
CA ASN A 641 -12.74 14.74 -26.75
C ASN A 641 -12.45 15.83 -25.70
N PRO A 642 -12.06 17.05 -26.12
CA PRO A 642 -11.70 18.14 -25.20
C PRO A 642 -12.82 18.62 -24.27
N GLU A 643 -14.08 18.37 -24.64
CA GLU A 643 -15.26 18.73 -23.84
C GLU A 643 -15.54 17.70 -22.72
N LEU A 644 -14.97 16.50 -22.81
CA LEU A 644 -15.12 15.46 -21.80
C LEU A 644 -14.16 15.71 -20.63
N THR A 645 -14.73 15.87 -19.44
CA THR A 645 -13.95 16.05 -18.21
C THR A 645 -13.76 14.71 -17.46
N PRO A 646 -12.63 14.51 -16.74
CA PRO A 646 -12.35 13.25 -16.06
C PRO A 646 -13.41 12.81 -15.04
N ASP A 647 -14.11 13.75 -14.41
CA ASP A 647 -15.18 13.49 -13.43
C ASP A 647 -16.45 12.88 -14.05
N ARG A 648 -16.51 12.73 -15.38
CA ARG A 648 -17.59 12.06 -16.10
C ARG A 648 -17.28 10.61 -16.49
N ILE A 649 -16.05 10.16 -16.25
CA ILE A 649 -15.60 8.80 -16.53
C ILE A 649 -15.48 8.04 -15.20
N TYR A 650 -16.27 6.97 -15.05
CA TYR A 650 -16.13 6.06 -13.92
C TYR A 650 -15.61 4.71 -14.40
N ILE A 651 -14.57 4.23 -13.71
CA ILE A 651 -13.98 2.92 -13.94
C ILE A 651 -14.60 1.99 -12.90
N ALA A 652 -15.34 0.99 -13.35
CA ALA A 652 -16.03 0.02 -12.49
C ALA A 652 -15.58 -1.40 -12.85
N PRO A 653 -14.45 -1.88 -12.30
CA PRO A 653 -13.91 -3.21 -12.60
C PRO A 653 -14.87 -4.36 -12.27
N HIS A 654 -15.79 -4.13 -11.33
CA HIS A 654 -16.85 -5.07 -10.92
C HIS A 654 -18.23 -4.73 -11.53
N GLY A 655 -18.29 -3.74 -12.42
CA GLY A 655 -19.52 -3.33 -13.09
C GLY A 655 -19.96 -4.32 -14.16
N THR A 656 -21.27 -4.37 -14.41
CA THR A 656 -21.87 -5.22 -15.43
C THR A 656 -21.35 -4.88 -16.83
N VAL A 657 -20.90 -5.89 -17.58
CA VAL A 657 -20.47 -5.75 -18.98
C VAL A 657 -21.58 -6.27 -19.89
N PRO A 658 -22.15 -5.44 -20.79
CA PRO A 658 -23.14 -5.90 -21.77
C PRO A 658 -22.59 -7.00 -22.66
N ASN A 659 -23.34 -8.08 -22.88
CA ASN A 659 -22.95 -9.12 -23.83
C ASN A 659 -23.30 -8.67 -25.25
N THR A 660 -22.29 -8.22 -26.01
CA THR A 660 -22.49 -7.70 -27.39
C THR A 660 -22.51 -8.79 -28.47
N THR A 661 -22.52 -10.08 -28.10
CA THR A 661 -22.71 -11.18 -29.05
C THR A 661 -24.15 -11.19 -29.58
N ASP A 662 -25.13 -10.88 -28.73
CA ASP A 662 -26.51 -10.65 -29.12
C ASP A 662 -26.72 -9.14 -29.33
N ARG A 663 -26.92 -8.74 -30.59
CA ARG A 663 -27.10 -7.34 -31.00
C ARG A 663 -28.56 -6.92 -31.07
N SER A 664 -29.51 -7.72 -30.57
CA SER A 664 -30.91 -7.31 -30.53
C SER A 664 -31.10 -6.10 -29.60
N VAL A 665 -31.94 -5.17 -30.03
CA VAL A 665 -32.24 -3.93 -29.30
C VAL A 665 -32.78 -4.27 -27.91
N GLU A 666 -33.68 -5.26 -27.82
CA GLU A 666 -34.28 -5.70 -26.56
C GLU A 666 -33.24 -6.25 -25.58
N HIS A 667 -32.27 -7.03 -26.07
CA HIS A 667 -31.20 -7.58 -25.24
C HIS A 667 -30.32 -6.47 -24.66
N LEU A 668 -29.81 -5.59 -25.52
CA LEU A 668 -28.89 -4.53 -25.10
C LEU A 668 -29.58 -3.49 -24.19
N ARG A 669 -30.85 -3.18 -24.45
CA ARG A 669 -31.67 -2.27 -23.63
C ARG A 669 -31.93 -2.83 -22.23
N SER A 670 -31.90 -4.15 -22.04
CA SER A 670 -32.09 -4.76 -20.71
C SER A 670 -31.04 -4.34 -19.68
N TYR A 671 -29.83 -3.97 -20.12
CA TYR A 671 -28.73 -3.50 -19.27
C TYR A 671 -28.82 -2.01 -18.91
N GLU A 672 -29.50 -1.20 -19.73
CA GLU A 672 -29.44 0.26 -19.69
C GLU A 672 -29.84 0.83 -18.33
N THR A 673 -30.91 0.31 -17.74
CA THR A 673 -31.43 0.81 -16.46
C THR A 673 -30.42 0.64 -15.32
N GLU A 674 -29.76 -0.51 -15.26
CA GLU A 674 -28.74 -0.80 -14.23
C GLU A 674 -27.51 0.09 -14.42
N LEU A 675 -27.03 0.23 -15.66
CA LEU A 675 -25.83 0.99 -15.99
C LEU A 675 -26.03 2.50 -15.78
N ARG A 676 -27.17 3.05 -16.21
CA ARG A 676 -27.55 4.45 -15.93
C ARG A 676 -27.60 4.70 -14.43
N ARG A 677 -28.22 3.78 -13.67
CA ARG A 677 -28.28 3.89 -12.21
C ARG A 677 -26.88 3.86 -11.59
N LEU A 678 -25.99 2.99 -12.04
CA LEU A 678 -24.61 2.90 -11.53
C LEU A 678 -23.89 4.26 -11.65
N TRP A 679 -23.93 4.87 -12.84
CA TRP A 679 -23.28 6.16 -13.05
C TRP A 679 -24.01 7.30 -12.29
N ALA A 680 -25.33 7.41 -12.47
CA ALA A 680 -26.08 8.57 -11.99
C ALA A 680 -26.29 8.61 -10.48
N SER A 681 -26.39 7.45 -9.81
CA SER A 681 -26.44 7.39 -8.35
C SER A 681 -25.10 7.80 -7.73
N THR A 682 -23.99 7.31 -8.29
CA THR A 682 -22.62 7.71 -7.89
C THR A 682 -22.42 9.20 -8.07
N ARG A 683 -22.77 9.75 -9.24
CA ARG A 683 -22.68 11.19 -9.47
C ARG A 683 -23.58 12.01 -8.54
N GLY A 684 -24.78 11.51 -8.25
CA GLY A 684 -25.70 12.16 -7.32
C GLY A 684 -25.08 12.38 -5.94
N TYR A 685 -24.32 11.41 -5.42
CA TYR A 685 -23.59 11.55 -4.16
C TYR A 685 -22.44 12.55 -4.24
N VAL A 686 -21.69 12.58 -5.33
CA VAL A 686 -20.63 13.58 -5.55
C VAL A 686 -21.22 14.99 -5.54
N ASP A 687 -22.32 15.21 -6.27
CA ASP A 687 -23.00 16.51 -6.30
C ASP A 687 -23.59 16.88 -4.92
N LEU A 688 -24.10 15.89 -4.18
CA LEU A 688 -24.61 16.11 -2.82
C LEU A 688 -23.48 16.51 -1.87
N ALA A 689 -22.34 15.81 -1.92
CA ALA A 689 -21.17 16.10 -1.11
C ALA A 689 -20.67 17.53 -1.36
N GLY A 690 -20.59 17.96 -2.64
CA GLY A 690 -20.21 19.32 -2.98
C GLY A 690 -21.11 20.39 -2.33
N LYS A 691 -22.42 20.12 -2.20
CA LYS A 691 -23.37 21.01 -1.51
C LYS A 691 -23.25 20.92 0.01
N MET A 692 -23.04 19.73 0.56
CA MET A 692 -22.92 19.50 2.00
C MET A 692 -21.68 20.15 2.60
N PHE A 693 -20.59 20.21 1.82
CA PHE A 693 -19.29 20.68 2.27
C PHE A 693 -18.86 21.98 1.57
N GLU A 694 -19.83 22.82 1.18
CA GLU A 694 -19.54 24.15 0.65
C GLU A 694 -18.69 24.96 1.65
N GLY A 695 -17.62 25.59 1.15
CA GLY A 695 -16.63 26.28 1.97
C GLY A 695 -15.38 25.45 2.34
N TYR A 696 -15.38 24.14 2.06
CA TYR A 696 -14.20 23.28 2.18
C TYR A 696 -13.59 22.99 0.80
N PRO A 697 -12.28 22.63 0.72
CA PRO A 697 -11.65 22.27 -0.55
C PRO A 697 -12.39 21.13 -1.27
N ALA A 698 -12.77 21.36 -2.52
CA ALA A 698 -13.46 20.35 -3.33
C ALA A 698 -12.50 19.25 -3.79
N TYR A 699 -13.00 18.02 -3.88
CA TYR A 699 -12.30 16.94 -4.55
C TYR A 699 -12.09 17.29 -6.04
N SER A 700 -10.91 17.00 -6.55
CA SER A 700 -10.59 17.07 -7.97
C SER A 700 -9.86 15.81 -8.38
N VAL A 701 -10.20 15.27 -9.56
CA VAL A 701 -9.49 14.13 -10.12
C VAL A 701 -8.07 14.59 -10.45
N ALA A 702 -7.07 13.96 -9.84
CA ALA A 702 -5.67 14.29 -10.08
C ALA A 702 -5.34 14.12 -11.58
N THR A 703 -4.99 15.23 -12.23
CA THR A 703 -4.52 15.29 -13.61
C THR A 703 -3.06 15.71 -13.59
N SER A 704 -2.20 14.81 -13.09
CA SER A 704 -0.77 15.08 -13.00
C SER A 704 -0.16 15.20 -14.39
N ALA A 705 0.71 16.20 -14.59
CA ALA A 705 1.55 16.24 -15.77
C ALA A 705 2.42 14.99 -15.83
N LEU A 706 2.56 14.40 -17.02
CA LEU A 706 3.42 13.24 -17.21
C LEU A 706 4.89 13.63 -16.93
N PRO A 707 5.67 12.81 -16.19
CA PRO A 707 7.05 13.13 -15.86
C PRO A 707 7.92 13.18 -17.11
N VAL A 708 8.87 14.12 -17.18
CA VAL A 708 9.87 14.17 -18.27
C VAL A 708 11.11 13.38 -17.84
N VAL A 709 11.61 12.50 -18.71
CA VAL A 709 12.79 11.66 -18.45
C VAL A 709 14.02 12.12 -19.20
N ASN A 710 15.20 11.89 -18.61
CA ASN A 710 16.50 12.03 -19.25
C ASN A 710 17.42 10.88 -18.82
N TRP A 711 18.63 10.79 -19.38
CA TRP A 711 19.56 9.67 -19.12
C TRP A 711 20.05 9.56 -17.67
N THR A 712 19.80 10.57 -16.84
CA THR A 712 20.11 10.57 -15.39
C THR A 712 18.91 10.24 -14.51
N THR A 713 17.70 10.11 -15.07
CA THR A 713 16.50 9.76 -14.32
C THR A 713 16.60 8.32 -13.81
N PRO A 714 16.62 8.08 -12.48
CA PRO A 714 16.86 6.75 -11.93
C PRO A 714 15.62 5.85 -11.96
N SER A 715 14.43 6.44 -11.80
CA SER A 715 13.14 5.75 -11.79
C SER A 715 12.00 6.71 -12.13
N VAL A 716 10.84 6.15 -12.49
CA VAL A 716 9.58 6.89 -12.71
C VAL A 716 8.42 6.14 -12.06
N SER A 717 7.44 6.87 -11.53
CA SER A 717 6.23 6.31 -10.91
C SER A 717 5.02 6.26 -11.85
N GLU A 718 5.07 6.99 -12.97
CA GLU A 718 4.01 7.09 -13.98
C GLU A 718 4.64 7.15 -15.38
N LEU A 719 3.82 6.98 -16.43
CA LEU A 719 4.29 6.99 -17.83
C LEU A 719 4.95 8.34 -18.18
N PRO A 720 6.20 8.37 -18.69
CA PRO A 720 6.84 9.61 -19.09
C PRO A 720 6.09 10.41 -20.16
N ALA A 721 6.27 11.72 -20.24
CA ALA A 721 5.84 12.52 -21.38
C ALA A 721 6.67 12.13 -22.62
N ILE A 722 6.02 12.05 -23.80
CA ILE A 722 6.71 11.88 -25.08
C ILE A 722 6.84 13.25 -25.72
N SER A 723 8.08 13.70 -25.95
CA SER A 723 8.35 15.01 -26.58
C SER A 723 8.21 15.00 -28.11
N GLY A 724 8.25 13.81 -28.74
CA GLY A 724 8.06 13.64 -30.17
C GLY A 724 8.31 12.21 -30.65
N PRO A 725 8.16 11.93 -31.96
CA PRO A 725 8.25 10.58 -32.52
C PRO A 725 9.66 9.95 -32.46
N ASP A 726 10.69 10.75 -32.16
CA ASP A 726 12.08 10.28 -32.03
C ASP A 726 12.57 10.27 -30.56
N ASP A 727 11.68 10.50 -29.59
CA ASP A 727 11.98 10.45 -28.14
C ASP A 727 12.12 9.00 -27.65
N TRP A 728 13.16 8.32 -28.13
CA TRP A 728 13.38 6.89 -27.87
C TRP A 728 13.61 6.58 -26.40
N LEU A 729 14.09 7.54 -25.61
CA LEU A 729 14.22 7.36 -24.17
C LEU A 729 12.83 7.27 -23.52
N ALA A 730 11.94 8.22 -23.78
CA ALA A 730 10.58 8.19 -23.22
C ALA A 730 9.78 6.99 -23.75
N LEU A 731 9.81 6.75 -25.07
CA LEU A 731 9.10 5.65 -25.73
C LEU A 731 9.52 4.28 -25.17
N THR A 732 10.82 4.04 -25.04
CA THR A 732 11.33 2.78 -24.49
C THR A 732 11.03 2.66 -22.99
N THR A 733 11.17 3.76 -22.24
CA THR A 733 10.86 3.79 -20.81
C THR A 733 9.38 3.48 -20.57
N ARG A 734 8.47 3.99 -21.40
CA ARG A 734 7.05 3.65 -21.31
C ARG A 734 6.78 2.16 -21.52
N VAL A 735 7.42 1.54 -22.51
CA VAL A 735 7.30 0.07 -22.71
C VAL A 735 7.74 -0.67 -21.45
N ARG A 736 8.89 -0.28 -20.86
CA ARG A 736 9.38 -0.82 -19.59
C ARG A 736 8.36 -0.64 -18.46
N VAL A 737 7.86 0.58 -18.25
CA VAL A 737 6.85 0.88 -17.22
C VAL A 737 5.61 0.00 -17.40
N THR A 738 5.12 -0.19 -18.63
CA THR A 738 3.94 -1.06 -18.85
C THR A 738 4.20 -2.55 -18.65
N LEU A 739 5.46 -2.98 -18.62
CA LEU A 739 5.83 -4.35 -18.29
C LEU A 739 6.07 -4.54 -16.78
N GLU A 740 6.57 -3.52 -16.09
CA GLU A 740 6.88 -3.53 -14.66
C GLU A 740 5.69 -3.14 -13.76
N ASP A 741 4.85 -2.18 -14.18
CA ASP A 741 3.69 -1.71 -13.42
C ASP A 741 2.47 -2.60 -13.67
N PRO A 742 2.01 -3.40 -12.68
CA PRO A 742 0.86 -4.29 -12.86
C PRO A 742 -0.45 -3.54 -13.11
N ARG A 743 -0.52 -2.23 -12.87
CA ARG A 743 -1.69 -1.39 -13.16
C ARG A 743 -1.83 -1.07 -14.64
N GLN A 744 -0.78 -1.24 -15.43
CA GLN A 744 -0.73 -0.83 -16.84
C GLN A 744 -1.02 -2.02 -17.78
N PRO A 745 -1.87 -1.84 -18.81
CA PRO A 745 -1.86 -2.73 -19.96
C PRO A 745 -0.69 -2.38 -20.90
N LEU A 746 -0.15 -3.35 -21.64
CA LEU A 746 0.96 -3.14 -22.57
C LEU A 746 0.68 -2.05 -23.64
N SER A 747 -0.57 -1.98 -24.11
CA SER A 747 -1.02 -0.94 -25.05
C SER A 747 -0.95 0.48 -24.46
N GLY A 748 -0.98 0.62 -23.13
CA GLY A 748 -0.87 1.91 -22.45
C GLY A 748 0.45 2.63 -22.67
N SER A 749 1.48 1.95 -23.17
CA SER A 749 2.77 2.57 -23.49
C SER A 749 2.66 3.65 -24.57
N ILE A 750 1.60 3.66 -25.38
CA ILE A 750 1.50 4.59 -26.52
C ILE A 750 0.09 5.10 -26.84
N THR A 751 -0.98 4.51 -26.30
CA THR A 751 -2.36 4.82 -26.71
C THR A 751 -2.74 6.29 -26.53
N ASP A 752 -2.38 6.92 -25.41
CA ASP A 752 -2.63 8.34 -25.14
C ASP A 752 -1.97 9.23 -26.19
N TYR A 753 -0.70 8.94 -26.52
CA TYR A 753 0.10 9.70 -27.47
C TYR A 753 -0.43 9.53 -28.89
N ALA A 754 -0.66 8.30 -29.35
CA ALA A 754 -1.21 8.04 -30.69
C ALA A 754 -2.57 8.72 -30.88
N THR A 755 -3.45 8.65 -29.87
CA THR A 755 -4.76 9.29 -29.88
C THR A 755 -4.65 10.81 -29.94
N GLN A 756 -3.76 11.40 -29.13
CA GLN A 756 -3.54 12.84 -29.14
C GLN A 756 -3.00 13.31 -30.52
N GLN A 757 -2.05 12.58 -31.10
CA GLN A 757 -1.48 12.93 -32.41
C GLN A 757 -2.52 12.90 -33.53
N ILE A 758 -3.41 11.89 -33.59
CA ILE A 758 -4.43 11.83 -34.64
C ILE A 758 -5.53 12.88 -34.44
N PHE A 759 -5.88 13.19 -33.19
CA PHE A 759 -6.79 14.27 -32.86
C PHE A 759 -6.23 15.63 -33.31
N GLU A 760 -4.99 15.95 -32.96
CA GLU A 760 -4.30 17.19 -33.34
C GLU A 760 -4.09 17.30 -34.87
N ALA A 761 -3.94 16.17 -35.56
CA ALA A 761 -3.88 16.10 -37.02
C ALA A 761 -5.23 16.32 -37.72
N GLY A 762 -6.33 16.46 -36.96
CA GLY A 762 -7.69 16.58 -37.49
C GLY A 762 -8.18 15.28 -38.12
N TRP A 763 -7.90 14.15 -37.47
CA TRP A 763 -8.28 12.80 -37.91
C TRP A 763 -7.72 12.39 -39.28
N ASN A 764 -6.61 13.01 -39.69
CA ASN A 764 -5.91 12.70 -40.93
C ASN A 764 -4.62 11.92 -40.65
N SER A 765 -4.67 10.60 -40.85
CA SER A 765 -3.54 9.67 -40.64
C SER A 765 -2.32 9.93 -41.53
N THR A 766 -2.44 10.72 -42.60
CA THR A 766 -1.29 11.07 -43.46
C THR A 766 -0.40 12.17 -42.89
N LYS A 767 -0.87 12.91 -41.88
CA LYS A 767 -0.14 14.03 -41.25
C LYS A 767 0.67 13.66 -40.01
N ILE A 768 0.44 12.48 -39.46
CA ILE A 768 1.15 11.98 -38.27
C ILE A 768 2.45 11.29 -38.69
N VAL A 769 3.41 11.22 -37.78
CA VAL A 769 4.62 10.40 -37.94
C VAL A 769 4.49 9.18 -37.04
N VAL A 770 4.59 7.98 -37.61
CA VAL A 770 4.58 6.73 -36.83
C VAL A 770 6.00 6.46 -36.29
N PRO A 771 6.22 6.54 -34.96
CA PRO A 771 7.51 6.29 -34.34
C PRO A 771 8.01 4.88 -34.67
N GLY A 772 9.26 4.78 -35.11
CA GLY A 772 9.86 3.48 -35.47
C GLY A 772 9.44 2.92 -36.83
N LEU A 773 8.61 3.63 -37.61
CA LEU A 773 8.21 3.20 -38.96
C LEU A 773 8.58 4.22 -40.03
N ASP A 774 8.07 5.46 -39.91
CA ASP A 774 8.14 6.40 -41.03
C ASP A 774 9.56 6.88 -41.32
N ASN A 775 10.40 6.97 -40.29
CA ASN A 775 11.80 7.41 -40.35
C ASN A 775 12.80 6.24 -40.44
N VAL A 776 12.35 5.01 -40.72
CA VAL A 776 13.20 3.81 -40.73
C VAL A 776 13.15 3.11 -42.08
N ASP A 777 14.32 2.84 -42.67
CA ASP A 777 14.47 2.03 -43.87
C ASP A 777 14.69 0.55 -43.51
N TYR A 778 13.58 -0.17 -43.32
CA TYR A 778 13.62 -1.59 -42.96
C TYR A 778 14.15 -2.49 -44.05
N LYS A 779 14.03 -2.10 -45.33
CA LYS A 779 14.53 -2.88 -46.46
C LYS A 779 16.06 -2.90 -46.47
N THR A 780 16.68 -1.73 -46.27
CA THR A 780 18.14 -1.62 -46.11
C THR A 780 18.60 -2.31 -44.82
N ALA A 781 17.89 -2.11 -43.71
CA ALA A 781 18.22 -2.77 -42.44
C ALA A 781 18.19 -4.31 -42.54
N GLN A 782 17.20 -4.86 -43.25
CA GLN A 782 17.07 -6.29 -43.50
C GLN A 782 18.19 -6.84 -44.39
N ALA A 783 18.54 -6.12 -45.46
CA ALA A 783 19.62 -6.52 -46.36
C ALA A 783 20.99 -6.58 -45.66
N ASN A 784 21.18 -5.79 -44.60
CA ASN A 784 22.41 -5.75 -43.81
C ASN A 784 22.54 -6.89 -42.78
N LEU A 785 21.47 -7.66 -42.52
CA LEU A 785 21.54 -8.77 -41.56
C LEU A 785 22.45 -9.90 -42.07
N VAL A 786 23.51 -10.23 -41.31
CA VAL A 786 24.49 -11.26 -41.69
C VAL A 786 23.94 -12.66 -41.41
N THR A 787 24.13 -13.59 -42.37
CA THR A 787 23.76 -15.02 -42.32
C THR A 787 24.20 -15.74 -41.06
#